data_AF-A0A3L7RMS6-F1
#
_entry.id   AF-A0A3L7RMS6-F1
#
_cell.length_a   1.000
_cell.length_b   1.000
_cell.length_c   1.000
_cell.angle_alpha   90.00
_cell.angle_beta   90.00
_cell.angle_gamma   90.00
#
_symmetry.space_group_name_H-M   'P 1'
#
loop_
_entity.id
_entity.type
_entity.pdbx_description
1 polymer ?
#
loop_
_entity_poly.entity_id
_entity_poly.type
_entity_poly.pdbx_seq_one_letter_code
_entity_poly.pdbx_strand_id
1 'polypeptide(L)'
;MEGPRTVIHAMKTQALGLLLLFLVSSASFARTQETNPASPNTPAPGAEKNPTAADQAKPSASSKNTPVEVWEYSAYKARVWLSISPTLGLSQNTKQLIQRKIAEFSDIEFGATMDCDVVETPDALFGSVLYHLDDLTIEQLLSRELVLMLAKSDAAKDAFMAMQPKPKIDPAIEELKQKKKLTKEQEEELKAQADAESRAASLNSVRTLDSVIERIPAIAMLPLQYAAMQRDIVPYVNEEKWKKMQAKLDASEANSDAIYEGLKSGKILAALVPKNEANRFKEVARSLPTRFPWQPEAMLRDKDKIFLVAVEQEAERIRIQVKELDAFVRRIGLMETTTVANVQEIPHAVAFLQRRCFTPMARIEDNDNKTAVLRVRANGLATSAESPVNIGPGDVLAPYIRRDDLNGNPTQLQNLAFTYIAVTEPIDNARFYGAIFAASRGALVAAKNRRTKRVALKVHPNYPTTDLKLGIRAQPNSAVPGAEVYLRTPGSDDLKMVGRTDWRGVIGIANTDNPTITYDQPTSSSVEMIARARATAIRLKSLKENQDDAGASNASGQEDPAVAAAAADEAAIAASAEALKRRERAPTSSMQIKLPLYLYYIKNGETLLARLPVITGYREQEKADLPDDRRRLQAEAFLKGLQGEVLDLVVRRKILDARIKKKIDEGKKDEAFALLDELKKVKNYEGLSSQIQNILRRATSTEQGPVPAPVAERIDKMIDVTRVLMQQYLQTDIVRELEVKLLGGAAPTAAPGPSTANPETGSSSPGTPVVSDPKLREQLGDVYQFQGHSIRPPKGYTATIPSNPPPMTNVAIFAAPNRPDGTAASFVLTHISPPEGVSPPQDMSPKEKDELIELFSEKLLGGIKNSRTNWEQSARTIVSINGTPFTRKTWKGIMTQVNRPMEGIHYTGLVKDRIVVISIQDFNENQDAIRLGEESALTFK
;
A
#
# COMPACT_ATOMS: atom_id res chain seq x y z
N MET A 1 27.26 43.31 10.61
CA MET A 1 26.35 44.33 10.06
C MET A 1 25.72 43.73 8.80
N GLU A 2 24.61 43.01 8.96
CA GLU A 2 23.86 42.46 7.83
C GLU A 2 22.93 43.55 7.28
N GLY A 3 22.98 43.80 5.97
CA GLY A 3 22.25 44.92 5.36
C GLY A 3 20.73 44.69 5.24
N PRO A 4 19.97 45.75 4.90
CA PRO A 4 18.51 45.73 4.75
C PRO A 4 17.95 44.62 3.86
N ARG A 5 18.71 44.24 2.84
CA ARG A 5 18.31 43.23 1.85
C ARG A 5 18.28 41.82 2.42
N THR A 6 19.11 41.49 3.41
CA THR A 6 19.18 40.15 4.01
C THR A 6 17.95 39.87 4.88
N VAL A 7 17.51 40.88 5.65
CA VAL A 7 16.30 40.83 6.48
C VAL A 7 15.04 40.70 5.62
N ILE A 8 14.93 41.53 4.58
CA ILE A 8 13.79 41.48 3.63
C ILE A 8 13.77 40.12 2.91
N HIS A 9 14.91 39.57 2.52
CA HIS A 9 14.96 38.25 1.91
C HIS A 9 14.53 37.15 2.90
N ALA A 10 14.98 37.20 4.16
CA ALA A 10 14.58 36.24 5.18
C ALA A 10 13.07 36.28 5.46
N MET A 11 12.48 37.48 5.56
CA MET A 11 11.03 37.64 5.73
C MET A 11 10.24 37.23 4.46
N LYS A 12 10.79 37.45 3.25
CA LYS A 12 10.23 36.94 1.99
C LYS A 12 10.24 35.40 1.95
N THR A 13 11.31 34.78 2.45
CA THR A 13 11.42 33.32 2.56
C THR A 13 10.42 32.75 3.58
N GLN A 14 10.20 33.43 4.72
CA GLN A 14 9.14 33.06 5.67
C GLN A 14 7.73 33.17 5.07
N ALA A 15 7.46 34.24 4.29
CA ALA A 15 6.17 34.40 3.59
C ALA A 15 5.89 33.26 2.60
N LEU A 16 6.93 32.56 2.11
CA LEU A 16 6.79 31.37 1.28
C LEU A 16 6.30 30.13 2.07
N GLY A 17 6.60 30.06 3.37
CA GLY A 17 6.22 28.96 4.27
C GLY A 17 4.83 29.09 4.91
N LEU A 18 4.20 30.26 4.86
CA LEU A 18 2.97 30.56 5.61
C LEU A 18 1.65 30.03 5.01
N LEU A 19 1.69 29.12 4.02
CA LEU A 19 0.50 28.63 3.30
C LEU A 19 -0.47 27.80 4.17
N LEU A 20 -0.04 27.36 5.36
CA LEU A 20 -0.77 26.39 6.20
C LEU A 20 -1.68 27.00 7.27
N LEU A 21 -1.66 28.32 7.48
CA LEU A 21 -2.32 28.93 8.66
C LEU A 21 -3.85 29.07 8.53
N PHE A 22 -4.40 29.15 7.32
CA PHE A 22 -5.81 29.54 7.11
C PHE A 22 -6.77 28.37 6.80
N LEU A 23 -6.34 27.12 6.96
CA LEU A 23 -7.26 25.97 6.99
C LEU A 23 -8.04 25.87 8.31
N VAL A 24 -7.52 26.47 9.40
CA VAL A 24 -8.07 26.34 10.76
C VAL A 24 -9.36 27.17 10.96
N SER A 25 -9.60 28.19 10.14
CA SER A 25 -10.86 28.97 10.21
C SER A 25 -12.02 28.33 9.44
N SER A 26 -11.82 27.17 8.81
CA SER A 26 -12.89 26.32 8.25
C SER A 26 -13.61 25.46 9.31
N ALA A 27 -13.12 25.45 10.55
CA ALA A 27 -13.63 24.64 11.65
C ALA A 27 -14.79 25.32 12.42
N SER A 28 -15.73 25.95 11.72
CA SER A 28 -17.04 26.33 12.27
C SER A 28 -18.12 25.46 11.63
N PHE A 29 -18.08 24.17 11.97
CA PHE A 29 -19.20 23.24 11.85
C PHE A 29 -19.20 22.38 13.11
N ALA A 30 -19.86 22.86 14.16
CA ALA A 30 -20.40 21.97 15.18
C ALA A 30 -21.79 21.55 14.72
N ARG A 31 -21.94 20.29 14.31
CA ARG A 31 -23.26 19.73 14.01
C ARG A 31 -23.95 19.37 15.34
N THR A 32 -24.70 20.31 15.90
CA THR A 32 -25.64 20.03 16.98
C THR A 32 -26.82 19.22 16.45
N GLN A 33 -27.20 18.22 17.24
CA GLN A 33 -28.37 17.38 17.06
C GLN A 33 -29.63 18.24 16.98
N GLU A 34 -30.40 18.11 15.91
CA GLU A 34 -31.83 18.37 15.96
C GLU A 34 -32.54 17.05 16.24
N THR A 35 -33.09 16.99 17.44
CA THR A 35 -34.19 16.11 17.82
C THR A 35 -35.43 16.49 17.00
N ASN A 36 -36.04 15.52 16.34
CA ASN A 36 -37.47 15.56 16.06
C ASN A 36 -38.05 14.14 16.01
N PRO A 37 -39.34 13.98 16.29
CA PRO A 37 -39.82 13.05 17.30
C PRO A 37 -40.27 11.73 16.68
N ALA A 38 -40.20 10.69 17.50
CA ALA A 38 -40.83 9.41 17.21
C ALA A 38 -42.34 9.57 16.98
N SER A 39 -42.85 8.87 15.97
CA SER A 39 -44.15 8.21 16.07
C SER A 39 -44.17 6.93 15.25
N PRO A 40 -45.02 5.97 15.65
CA PRO A 40 -44.65 4.57 15.72
C PRO A 40 -45.37 3.75 14.65
N ASN A 41 -44.68 2.79 14.03
CA ASN A 41 -45.35 1.69 13.36
C ASN A 41 -45.25 0.45 14.23
N THR A 42 -46.26 0.32 15.09
CA THR A 42 -46.75 -0.94 15.63
C THR A 42 -47.13 -1.88 14.49
N PRO A 43 -46.66 -3.15 14.46
CA PRO A 43 -47.29 -4.17 13.64
C PRO A 43 -48.49 -4.75 14.41
N ALA A 44 -49.68 -4.64 13.81
CA ALA A 44 -50.87 -5.37 14.24
C ALA A 44 -50.86 -6.82 13.68
N PRO A 45 -51.65 -7.73 14.26
CA PRO A 45 -51.35 -9.17 14.30
C PRO A 45 -52.07 -10.01 13.23
N GLY A 46 -51.54 -11.21 13.00
CA GLY A 46 -52.32 -12.40 12.66
C GLY A 46 -52.44 -12.77 11.18
N ALA A 47 -51.74 -13.84 10.80
CA ALA A 47 -52.29 -14.86 9.88
C ALA A 47 -51.50 -16.16 10.06
N GLU A 48 -52.09 -17.09 10.80
CA GLU A 48 -51.69 -18.49 10.89
C GLU A 48 -51.63 -19.13 9.50
N LYS A 49 -50.56 -19.88 9.22
CA LYS A 49 -50.61 -21.02 8.30
C LYS A 49 -49.88 -22.20 8.92
N ASN A 50 -50.64 -23.28 9.07
CA ASN A 50 -50.25 -24.58 9.60
C ASN A 50 -49.07 -25.23 8.85
N PRO A 51 -48.32 -26.13 9.53
CA PRO A 51 -47.12 -26.75 9.00
C PRO A 51 -47.49 -27.93 8.09
N THR A 52 -46.98 -27.93 6.86
CA THR A 52 -46.96 -29.12 6.01
C THR A 52 -45.64 -29.86 6.18
N ALA A 53 -45.78 -31.14 6.51
CA ALA A 53 -44.73 -32.12 6.62
C ALA A 53 -43.93 -32.25 5.31
N ALA A 54 -42.69 -31.77 5.30
CA ALA A 54 -41.63 -32.19 4.39
C ALA A 54 -40.27 -31.64 4.85
N ASP A 55 -39.86 -31.99 6.06
CA ASP A 55 -38.44 -31.90 6.45
C ASP A 55 -38.06 -33.14 7.25
N GLN A 56 -38.19 -34.30 6.59
CA GLN A 56 -37.55 -35.52 7.04
C GLN A 56 -36.11 -35.56 6.53
N ALA A 57 -35.19 -35.36 7.48
CA ALA A 57 -33.91 -36.03 7.59
C ALA A 57 -33.24 -36.50 6.28
N LYS A 58 -32.37 -35.65 5.72
CA LYS A 58 -31.17 -36.13 5.03
C LYS A 58 -30.05 -36.26 6.06
N PRO A 59 -29.42 -37.44 6.23
CA PRO A 59 -28.33 -37.60 7.17
C PRO A 59 -27.15 -36.77 6.65
N SER A 60 -26.81 -35.73 7.41
CA SER A 60 -25.55 -35.01 7.25
C SER A 60 -24.43 -36.02 7.39
N ALA A 61 -23.69 -36.23 6.30
CA ALA A 61 -22.44 -36.98 6.31
C ALA A 61 -21.58 -36.51 7.48
N SER A 62 -21.20 -37.45 8.33
CA SER A 62 -20.38 -37.27 9.52
C SER A 62 -19.23 -36.28 9.26
N SER A 63 -19.36 -35.05 9.76
CA SER A 63 -18.18 -34.23 10.01
C SER A 63 -17.43 -34.93 11.13
N LYS A 64 -16.44 -35.75 10.77
CA LYS A 64 -15.44 -36.20 11.73
C LYS A 64 -14.99 -34.96 12.51
N ASN A 65 -15.14 -35.01 13.83
CA ASN A 65 -14.57 -34.05 14.77
C ASN A 65 -13.05 -34.07 14.57
N THR A 66 -12.55 -33.31 13.60
CA THR A 66 -11.13 -33.00 13.51
C THR A 66 -10.86 -32.04 14.65
N PRO A 67 -9.96 -32.36 15.61
CA PRO A 67 -9.66 -31.44 16.70
C PRO A 67 -9.26 -30.08 16.13
N VAL A 68 -9.85 -29.01 16.67
CA VAL A 68 -9.52 -27.64 16.29
C VAL A 68 -8.07 -27.42 16.71
N GLU A 69 -7.17 -27.39 15.73
CA GLU A 69 -5.75 -27.16 15.97
C GLU A 69 -5.54 -25.73 16.48
N VAL A 70 -5.14 -25.62 17.74
CA VAL A 70 -4.84 -24.34 18.39
C VAL A 70 -3.42 -23.92 18.00
N TRP A 71 -3.32 -22.97 17.06
CA TRP A 71 -2.09 -22.64 16.32
C TRP A 71 -0.88 -22.30 17.20
N GLU A 72 -1.09 -21.65 18.35
CA GLU A 72 -0.02 -21.32 19.30
C GLU A 72 0.53 -22.54 20.06
N TYR A 73 -0.21 -23.64 20.13
CA TYR A 73 0.20 -24.92 20.71
C TYR A 73 0.40 -26.00 19.63
N SER A 74 0.43 -25.59 18.36
CA SER A 74 0.75 -26.45 17.22
C SER A 74 2.25 -26.41 16.94
N ALA A 75 2.96 -27.46 17.35
CA ALA A 75 4.36 -27.65 16.95
C ALA A 75 4.51 -27.63 15.42
N TYR A 76 5.68 -27.20 14.96
CA TYR A 76 6.04 -27.31 13.55
C TYR A 76 6.27 -28.77 13.19
N LYS A 77 5.63 -29.26 12.13
CA LYS A 77 5.94 -30.57 11.55
C LYS A 77 7.11 -30.39 10.60
N ALA A 78 8.31 -30.70 11.05
CA ALA A 78 9.52 -30.60 10.27
C ALA A 78 9.98 -31.96 9.76
N ARG A 79 10.82 -31.94 8.73
CA ARG A 79 11.56 -33.11 8.24
C ARG A 79 12.94 -32.69 7.79
N VAL A 80 13.97 -33.47 8.11
CA VAL A 80 15.29 -33.37 7.50
C VAL A 80 15.40 -34.41 6.38
N TRP A 81 15.75 -33.95 5.18
CA TRP A 81 16.17 -34.79 4.06
C TRP A 81 17.68 -34.77 3.97
N LEU A 82 18.28 -35.90 4.36
CA LEU A 82 19.71 -36.05 4.49
C LEU A 82 20.31 -36.73 3.25
N SER A 83 21.14 -36.01 2.52
CA SER A 83 21.96 -36.53 1.42
C SER A 83 23.43 -36.59 1.86
N ILE A 84 23.92 -37.80 2.15
CA ILE A 84 25.34 -38.04 2.48
C ILE A 84 26.05 -38.57 1.24
N SER A 85 27.13 -37.92 0.83
CA SER A 85 27.94 -38.34 -0.29
C SER A 85 28.48 -39.77 -0.11
N PRO A 86 28.36 -40.64 -1.12
CA PRO A 86 28.96 -41.97 -1.09
C PRO A 86 30.49 -41.95 -0.90
N THR A 87 31.16 -40.84 -1.26
CA THR A 87 32.63 -40.69 -1.15
C THR A 87 33.13 -40.70 0.29
N LEU A 88 32.26 -40.44 1.27
CA LEU A 88 32.58 -40.53 2.70
C LEU A 88 32.75 -41.98 3.19
N GLY A 89 32.38 -42.98 2.39
CA GLY A 89 32.58 -44.39 2.73
C GLY A 89 31.88 -44.87 4.00
N LEU A 90 30.83 -44.17 4.45
CA LEU A 90 30.17 -44.46 5.72
C LEU A 90 29.33 -45.74 5.66
N SER A 91 29.47 -46.58 6.68
CA SER A 91 28.63 -47.77 6.86
C SER A 91 27.16 -47.38 7.09
N GLN A 92 26.23 -48.29 6.78
CA GLN A 92 24.80 -48.07 7.03
C GLN A 92 24.49 -47.79 8.51
N ASN A 93 25.17 -48.49 9.43
CA ASN A 93 25.03 -48.26 10.87
C ASN A 93 25.46 -46.84 11.26
N THR A 94 26.54 -46.33 10.65
CA THR A 94 27.02 -44.96 10.88
C THR A 94 26.01 -43.93 10.36
N LYS A 95 25.44 -44.14 9.18
CA LYS A 95 24.40 -43.26 8.62
C LYS A 95 23.15 -43.21 9.52
N GLN A 96 22.68 -44.36 10.00
CA GLN A 96 21.56 -44.43 10.94
C GLN A 96 21.86 -43.75 12.27
N LEU A 97 23.09 -43.89 12.78
CA LEU A 97 23.53 -43.18 13.98
C LEU A 97 23.52 -41.65 13.77
N ILE A 98 24.01 -41.17 12.62
CA ILE A 98 23.97 -39.76 12.26
C ILE A 98 22.53 -39.25 12.21
N GLN A 99 21.62 -39.98 11.54
CA GLN A 99 20.20 -39.60 11.46
C GLN A 99 19.55 -39.48 12.84
N ARG A 100 19.76 -40.48 13.71
CA ARG A 100 19.24 -40.46 15.08
C ARG A 100 19.81 -39.28 15.88
N LYS A 101 21.11 -39.05 15.78
CA LYS A 101 21.78 -37.95 16.49
C LYS A 101 21.34 -36.58 15.98
N ILE A 102 21.08 -36.41 14.68
CA ILE A 102 20.49 -35.16 14.15
C ILE A 102 19.14 -34.93 14.82
N ALA A 103 18.27 -35.94 14.87
CA ALA A 103 16.96 -35.80 15.52
C ALA A 103 17.08 -35.42 17.01
N GLU A 104 18.00 -36.05 17.75
CA GLU A 104 18.29 -35.71 19.15
C GLU A 104 18.76 -34.23 19.29
N PHE A 105 19.67 -33.75 18.44
CA PHE A 105 20.11 -32.36 18.49
C PHE A 105 19.04 -31.37 18.02
N SER A 106 18.22 -31.72 17.03
CA SER A 106 17.07 -30.90 16.62
C SER A 106 16.07 -30.74 17.76
N ASP A 107 15.81 -31.79 18.56
CA ASP A 107 14.95 -31.70 19.74
C ASP A 107 15.57 -30.81 20.82
N ILE A 108 16.90 -30.77 20.97
CA ILE A 108 17.57 -29.82 21.87
C ILE A 108 17.40 -28.37 21.38
N GLU A 109 17.57 -28.12 20.08
CA GLU A 109 17.53 -26.76 19.52
C GLU A 109 16.13 -26.14 19.50
N PHE A 110 15.08 -26.95 19.33
CA PHE A 110 13.71 -26.48 19.17
C PHE A 110 12.76 -26.91 20.29
N GLY A 111 13.08 -27.99 21.02
CA GLY A 111 12.23 -28.59 22.03
C GLY A 111 10.82 -28.91 21.52
N ALA A 112 9.83 -28.75 22.40
CA ALA A 112 8.42 -29.01 22.09
C ALA A 112 7.85 -28.17 20.93
N THR A 113 8.55 -27.14 20.46
CA THR A 113 8.06 -26.26 19.39
C THR A 113 8.12 -26.90 18.01
N MET A 114 8.90 -27.98 17.83
CA MET A 114 9.06 -28.66 16.54
C MET A 114 9.12 -30.17 16.70
N ASP A 115 8.30 -30.87 15.92
CA ASP A 115 8.39 -32.32 15.72
C ASP A 115 9.14 -32.58 14.41
N CYS A 116 10.35 -33.12 14.50
CA CYS A 116 11.26 -33.26 13.37
C CYS A 116 11.74 -34.71 13.18
N ASP A 117 11.37 -35.31 12.04
CA ASP A 117 11.93 -36.60 11.63
C ASP A 117 13.10 -36.43 10.66
N VAL A 118 14.08 -37.33 10.74
CA VAL A 118 15.26 -37.32 9.87
C VAL A 118 15.23 -38.58 9.01
N VAL A 119 15.20 -38.38 7.69
CA VAL A 119 15.15 -39.47 6.71
C VAL A 119 16.15 -39.21 5.59
N GLU A 120 16.53 -40.26 4.86
CA GLU A 120 17.29 -40.07 3.62
C GLU A 120 16.46 -39.28 2.61
N THR A 121 17.13 -38.44 1.84
CA THR A 121 16.50 -37.74 0.71
C THR A 121 15.95 -38.77 -0.28
N PRO A 122 14.71 -38.61 -0.78
CA PRO A 122 14.17 -39.49 -1.82
C PRO A 122 15.12 -39.62 -3.02
N ASP A 123 15.25 -40.83 -3.58
CA ASP A 123 16.16 -41.12 -4.70
C ASP A 123 16.04 -40.13 -5.86
N ALA A 124 14.80 -39.76 -6.21
CA ALA A 124 14.52 -38.82 -7.29
C ALA A 124 15.09 -37.40 -7.07
N LEU A 125 15.36 -37.03 -5.81
CA LEU A 125 15.86 -35.73 -5.38
C LEU A 125 17.30 -35.77 -4.87
N PHE A 126 17.82 -36.95 -4.53
CA PHE A 126 19.12 -37.13 -3.88
C PHE A 126 20.25 -36.36 -4.57
N GLY A 127 20.43 -36.55 -5.90
CA GLY A 127 21.48 -35.88 -6.65
C GLY A 127 21.31 -34.37 -6.75
N SER A 128 20.07 -33.87 -6.85
CA SER A 128 19.80 -32.43 -6.85
C SER A 128 20.08 -31.79 -5.49
N VAL A 129 19.71 -32.48 -4.39
CA VAL A 129 20.00 -31.99 -3.04
C VAL A 129 21.49 -32.07 -2.75
N LEU A 130 22.19 -33.12 -3.17
CA LEU A 130 23.61 -33.29 -2.87
C LEU A 130 24.52 -32.34 -3.67
N TYR A 131 24.30 -32.20 -4.98
CA TYR A 131 25.25 -31.50 -5.86
C TYR A 131 24.76 -30.15 -6.39
N HIS A 132 23.45 -29.89 -6.32
CA HIS A 132 22.83 -28.69 -6.92
C HIS A 132 21.89 -28.00 -5.95
N LEU A 133 22.21 -28.05 -4.65
CA LEU A 133 21.37 -27.45 -3.61
C LEU A 133 21.18 -25.95 -3.84
N ASP A 134 22.21 -25.28 -4.35
CA ASP A 134 22.22 -23.84 -4.64
C ASP A 134 21.19 -23.43 -5.68
N ASP A 135 21.12 -24.17 -6.79
CA ASP A 135 20.25 -23.88 -7.93
C ASP A 135 18.84 -24.46 -7.78
N LEU A 136 18.60 -25.28 -6.75
CA LEU A 136 17.34 -25.97 -6.56
C LEU A 136 16.19 -24.97 -6.30
N THR A 137 15.24 -24.93 -7.23
CA THR A 137 14.01 -24.13 -7.10
C THR A 137 12.79 -25.00 -6.79
N ILE A 138 11.74 -24.38 -6.26
CA ILE A 138 10.42 -25.03 -6.05
C ILE A 138 9.85 -25.57 -7.37
N GLU A 139 10.04 -24.83 -8.47
CA GLU A 139 9.55 -25.25 -9.77
C GLU A 139 10.29 -26.51 -10.27
N GLN A 140 11.61 -26.58 -10.10
CA GLN A 140 12.40 -27.77 -10.40
C GLN A 140 12.06 -28.95 -9.47
N LEU A 141 11.70 -28.68 -8.21
CA LEU A 141 11.23 -29.70 -7.29
C LEU A 141 9.87 -30.28 -7.76
N LEU A 142 8.93 -29.41 -8.13
CA LEU A 142 7.58 -29.80 -8.55
C LEU A 142 7.48 -30.27 -10.01
N SER A 143 8.45 -29.97 -10.88
CA SER A 143 8.46 -30.42 -12.28
C SER A 143 8.60 -31.94 -12.41
N ARG A 144 9.17 -32.57 -11.37
CA ARG A 144 9.34 -34.03 -11.23
C ARG A 144 8.05 -34.76 -10.85
N GLU A 145 6.96 -34.05 -10.57
CA GLU A 145 5.67 -34.69 -10.36
C GLU A 145 5.23 -35.47 -11.60
N LEU A 146 4.74 -36.69 -11.40
CA LEU A 146 4.06 -37.45 -12.44
C LEU A 146 2.57 -37.11 -12.41
N VAL A 147 2.04 -36.79 -13.57
CA VAL A 147 0.63 -36.48 -13.81
C VAL A 147 0.05 -37.58 -14.68
N LEU A 148 -1.20 -37.93 -14.39
CA LEU A 148 -1.92 -38.97 -15.14
C LEU A 148 -2.65 -38.32 -16.31
N MET A 149 -2.33 -38.75 -17.52
CA MET A 149 -2.97 -38.33 -18.76
C MET A 149 -3.94 -39.42 -19.19
N LEU A 150 -5.24 -39.10 -19.18
CA LEU A 150 -6.30 -39.99 -19.64
C LEU A 150 -6.75 -39.58 -21.04
N ALA A 151 -6.74 -40.51 -21.99
CA ALA A 151 -7.15 -40.25 -23.36
C ALA A 151 -8.56 -39.65 -23.43
N LYS A 152 -8.78 -38.73 -24.39
CA LYS A 152 -10.09 -38.09 -24.61
C LYS A 152 -10.62 -38.23 -26.03
N SER A 153 -9.89 -38.91 -26.92
CA SER A 153 -10.32 -39.17 -28.30
C SER A 153 -11.53 -40.09 -28.34
N ASP A 154 -12.33 -40.01 -29.40
CA ASP A 154 -13.51 -40.87 -29.55
C ASP A 154 -13.12 -42.34 -29.71
N ALA A 155 -12.03 -42.63 -30.45
CA ALA A 155 -11.45 -43.96 -30.54
C ALA A 155 -11.10 -44.57 -29.17
N ALA A 156 -10.54 -43.77 -28.24
CA ALA A 156 -10.25 -44.23 -26.88
C ALA A 156 -11.53 -44.48 -26.06
N LYS A 157 -12.58 -43.67 -26.25
CA LYS A 157 -13.87 -43.88 -25.59
C LYS A 157 -14.51 -45.19 -26.05
N ASP A 158 -14.49 -45.45 -27.35
CA ASP A 158 -15.05 -46.67 -27.94
C ASP A 158 -14.27 -47.90 -27.51
N ALA A 159 -12.94 -47.84 -27.55
CA ALA A 159 -12.06 -48.91 -27.08
C ALA A 159 -12.30 -49.23 -25.59
N PHE A 160 -12.47 -48.20 -24.75
CA PHE A 160 -12.77 -48.39 -23.33
C PHE A 160 -14.18 -48.96 -23.10
N MET A 161 -15.19 -48.50 -23.84
CA MET A 161 -16.56 -49.04 -23.75
C MET A 161 -16.63 -50.51 -24.17
N ALA A 162 -15.86 -50.92 -25.18
CA ALA A 162 -15.76 -52.31 -25.61
C ALA A 162 -15.16 -53.24 -24.53
N MET A 163 -14.37 -52.69 -23.60
CA MET A 163 -13.78 -53.44 -22.48
C MET A 163 -14.70 -53.55 -21.26
N GLN A 164 -15.74 -52.72 -21.15
CA GLN A 164 -16.68 -52.80 -20.04
C GLN A 164 -17.60 -54.01 -20.19
N PRO A 165 -17.95 -54.71 -19.09
CA PRO A 165 -18.95 -55.76 -19.15
C PRO A 165 -20.26 -55.19 -19.68
N LYS A 166 -20.81 -55.80 -20.74
CA LYS A 166 -22.12 -55.39 -21.27
C LYS A 166 -23.14 -55.44 -20.13
N PRO A 167 -23.95 -54.39 -19.91
CA PRO A 167 -24.94 -54.40 -18.86
C PRO A 167 -25.84 -55.63 -19.02
N LYS A 168 -26.00 -56.42 -17.96
CA LYS A 168 -26.95 -57.54 -17.95
C LYS A 168 -28.33 -56.91 -18.02
N ILE A 169 -28.95 -56.98 -19.19
CA ILE A 169 -30.34 -56.56 -19.38
C ILE A 169 -31.18 -57.48 -18.48
N ASP A 170 -32.02 -56.92 -17.62
CA ASP A 170 -32.92 -57.71 -16.78
C ASP A 170 -33.80 -58.56 -17.71
N PRO A 171 -33.83 -59.90 -17.56
CA PRO A 171 -34.65 -60.76 -18.41
C PRO A 171 -36.13 -60.35 -18.43
N ALA A 172 -36.64 -59.72 -17.37
CA ALA A 172 -38.00 -59.16 -17.33
C ALA A 172 -38.21 -58.01 -18.35
N ILE A 173 -37.19 -57.18 -18.57
CA ILE A 173 -37.21 -56.06 -19.54
C ILE A 173 -37.15 -56.61 -20.96
N GLU A 174 -36.38 -57.67 -21.20
CA GLU A 174 -36.27 -58.32 -22.51
C GLU A 174 -37.58 -59.04 -22.88
N GLU A 175 -38.26 -59.65 -21.90
CA GLU A 175 -39.58 -60.26 -22.06
C GLU A 175 -40.68 -59.24 -22.36
N LEU A 176 -40.65 -58.07 -21.72
CA LEU A 176 -41.60 -56.97 -21.97
C LEU A 176 -41.39 -56.31 -23.35
N LYS A 177 -40.13 -56.18 -23.80
CA LYS A 177 -39.79 -55.76 -25.18
C LYS A 177 -40.30 -56.76 -26.22
N GLN A 178 -40.11 -58.06 -25.99
CA GLN A 178 -40.60 -59.11 -26.90
C GLN A 178 -42.14 -59.14 -26.97
N LYS A 179 -42.84 -58.86 -25.86
CA LYS A 179 -44.31 -58.82 -25.79
C LYS A 179 -44.93 -57.51 -26.30
N LYS A 180 -44.14 -56.50 -26.71
CA LYS A 180 -44.61 -55.14 -27.11
C LYS A 180 -45.59 -54.52 -26.10
N LYS A 181 -45.36 -54.71 -24.80
CA LYS A 181 -46.26 -54.27 -23.70
C LYS A 181 -45.72 -53.11 -22.87
N LEU A 182 -44.73 -52.37 -23.38
CA LEU A 182 -44.14 -51.23 -22.67
C LEU A 182 -44.94 -49.95 -22.95
N THR A 183 -45.26 -49.18 -21.91
CA THR A 183 -45.82 -47.83 -22.11
C THR A 183 -44.71 -46.86 -22.51
N LYS A 184 -45.06 -45.76 -23.18
CA LYS A 184 -44.09 -44.74 -23.64
C LYS A 184 -43.27 -44.15 -22.49
N GLU A 185 -43.87 -43.97 -21.31
CA GLU A 185 -43.18 -43.50 -20.10
C GLU A 185 -42.18 -44.55 -19.57
N GLN A 186 -42.54 -45.83 -19.59
CA GLN A 186 -41.64 -46.92 -19.19
C GLN A 186 -40.46 -47.08 -20.17
N GLU A 187 -40.69 -46.85 -21.48
CA GLU A 187 -39.61 -46.81 -22.48
C GLU A 187 -38.63 -45.65 -22.25
N GLU A 188 -39.13 -44.46 -21.92
CA GLU A 188 -38.31 -43.29 -21.62
C GLU A 188 -37.51 -43.47 -20.33
N GLU A 189 -38.10 -44.06 -19.28
CA GLU A 189 -37.42 -44.31 -18.01
C GLU A 189 -36.32 -45.38 -18.14
N LEU A 190 -36.60 -46.48 -18.87
CA LEU A 190 -35.61 -47.51 -19.19
C LEU A 190 -34.48 -46.99 -20.07
N LYS A 191 -34.80 -46.13 -21.04
CA LYS A 191 -33.80 -45.45 -21.87
C LYS A 191 -32.95 -44.50 -21.03
N ALA A 192 -33.57 -43.72 -20.14
CA ALA A 192 -32.85 -42.82 -19.24
C ALA A 192 -31.93 -43.58 -18.26
N GLN A 193 -32.37 -44.74 -17.75
CA GLN A 193 -31.57 -45.62 -16.91
C GLN A 193 -30.40 -46.23 -17.69
N ALA A 194 -30.64 -46.77 -18.88
CA ALA A 194 -29.60 -47.29 -19.75
C ALA A 194 -28.59 -46.20 -20.18
N ASP A 195 -29.06 -44.98 -20.47
CA ASP A 195 -28.22 -43.82 -20.79
C ASP A 195 -27.43 -43.34 -19.57
N ALA A 196 -27.97 -43.46 -18.35
CA ALA A 196 -27.27 -43.16 -17.11
C ALA A 196 -26.19 -44.21 -16.80
N GLU A 197 -26.49 -45.50 -16.95
CA GLU A 197 -25.55 -46.61 -16.82
C GLU A 197 -24.44 -46.55 -17.87
N SER A 198 -24.77 -46.23 -19.12
CA SER A 198 -23.81 -45.99 -20.20
C SER A 198 -22.91 -44.78 -19.92
N ARG A 199 -23.47 -43.67 -19.42
CA ARG A 199 -22.67 -42.51 -18.97
C ARG A 199 -21.76 -42.86 -17.80
N ALA A 200 -22.23 -43.67 -16.84
CA ALA A 200 -21.44 -44.16 -15.73
C ALA A 200 -20.31 -45.11 -16.20
N ALA A 201 -20.56 -45.94 -17.22
CA ALA A 201 -19.58 -46.85 -17.82
C ALA A 201 -18.60 -46.15 -18.78
N SER A 202 -18.89 -44.92 -19.24
CA SER A 202 -18.04 -44.17 -20.17
C SER A 202 -16.67 -43.79 -19.60
N LEU A 203 -15.69 -43.57 -20.48
CA LEU A 203 -14.37 -43.06 -20.10
C LEU A 203 -14.46 -41.67 -19.43
N ASN A 204 -15.51 -40.89 -19.69
CA ASN A 204 -15.73 -39.57 -19.10
C ASN A 204 -16.07 -39.59 -17.60
N SER A 205 -16.54 -40.72 -17.08
CA SER A 205 -16.79 -40.88 -15.65
C SER A 205 -15.52 -41.18 -14.85
N VAL A 206 -14.41 -41.56 -15.51
CA VAL A 206 -13.11 -41.81 -14.86
C VAL A 206 -12.43 -40.47 -14.51
N ARG A 207 -12.58 -40.03 -13.26
CA ARG A 207 -12.13 -38.69 -12.81
C ARG A 207 -11.03 -38.69 -11.75
N THR A 208 -10.68 -39.85 -11.21
CA THR A 208 -9.68 -39.97 -10.14
C THR A 208 -8.66 -41.06 -10.49
N LEU A 209 -7.50 -41.02 -9.82
CA LEU A 209 -6.52 -42.10 -9.91
C LEU A 209 -7.15 -43.45 -9.49
N ASP A 210 -7.97 -43.47 -8.44
CA ASP A 210 -8.61 -44.70 -7.97
C ASP A 210 -9.50 -45.32 -9.05
N SER A 211 -10.31 -44.52 -9.75
CA SER A 211 -11.09 -45.01 -10.89
C SER A 211 -10.23 -45.54 -12.05
N VAL A 212 -9.03 -44.98 -12.25
CA VAL A 212 -8.07 -45.49 -13.24
C VAL A 212 -7.50 -46.83 -12.78
N ILE A 213 -7.06 -46.93 -11.52
CA ILE A 213 -6.55 -48.18 -10.94
C ILE A 213 -7.61 -49.28 -10.98
N GLU A 214 -8.90 -48.97 -10.89
CA GLU A 214 -9.98 -49.95 -11.00
C GLU A 214 -10.28 -50.34 -12.45
N ARG A 215 -10.52 -49.35 -13.33
CA ARG A 215 -11.18 -49.58 -14.62
C ARG A 215 -10.24 -49.62 -15.83
N ILE A 216 -9.03 -49.09 -15.73
CA ILE A 216 -8.07 -49.03 -16.85
C ILE A 216 -7.11 -50.22 -16.73
N PRO A 217 -6.86 -50.99 -17.81
CA PRO A 217 -6.06 -52.21 -17.74
C PRO A 217 -4.56 -51.95 -17.58
N ALA A 218 -4.03 -50.94 -18.27
CA ALA A 218 -2.60 -50.62 -18.29
C ALA A 218 -2.37 -49.11 -18.27
N ILE A 219 -1.26 -48.70 -17.64
CA ILE A 219 -0.84 -47.30 -17.52
C ILE A 219 0.56 -47.19 -18.11
N ALA A 220 0.67 -46.54 -19.27
CA ALA A 220 1.94 -46.38 -19.97
C ALA A 220 2.87 -45.39 -19.23
N MET A 221 4.15 -45.71 -19.19
CA MET A 221 5.21 -44.85 -18.66
C MET A 221 6.43 -44.84 -19.55
N LEU A 222 7.16 -43.72 -19.54
CA LEU A 222 8.50 -43.64 -20.11
C LEU A 222 9.48 -44.53 -19.31
N PRO A 223 10.45 -45.21 -19.96
CA PRO A 223 11.32 -46.19 -19.29
C PRO A 223 12.09 -45.66 -18.07
N LEU A 224 12.64 -44.44 -18.16
CA LEU A 224 13.39 -43.82 -17.06
C LEU A 224 12.50 -43.56 -15.85
N GLN A 225 11.31 -43.01 -16.08
CA GLN A 225 10.31 -42.73 -15.04
C GLN A 225 9.74 -44.02 -14.45
N TYR A 226 9.59 -45.07 -15.27
CA TYR A 226 9.19 -46.39 -14.80
C TYR A 226 10.21 -46.96 -13.80
N ALA A 227 11.50 -46.93 -14.13
CA ALA A 227 12.55 -47.41 -13.24
C ALA A 227 12.60 -46.64 -11.91
N ALA A 228 12.42 -45.32 -11.94
CA ALA A 228 12.31 -44.50 -10.74
C ALA A 228 11.05 -44.87 -9.92
N MET A 229 9.90 -44.97 -10.58
CA MET A 229 8.62 -45.33 -9.97
C MET A 229 8.66 -46.69 -9.27
N GLN A 230 9.34 -47.68 -9.86
CA GLN A 230 9.50 -49.01 -9.25
C GLN A 230 10.30 -48.97 -7.95
N ARG A 231 11.22 -48.01 -7.77
CA ARG A 231 11.94 -47.81 -6.50
C ARG A 231 11.08 -47.05 -5.50
N ASP A 232 10.44 -45.96 -5.93
CA ASP A 232 9.68 -45.08 -5.05
C ASP A 232 8.43 -45.74 -4.46
N ILE A 233 7.83 -46.70 -5.17
CA ILE A 233 6.63 -47.40 -4.71
C ILE A 233 6.91 -48.44 -3.61
N VAL A 234 8.16 -48.94 -3.51
CA VAL A 234 8.55 -50.05 -2.61
C VAL A 234 8.04 -49.88 -1.18
N PRO A 235 8.17 -48.71 -0.51
CA PRO A 235 7.70 -48.53 0.87
C PRO A 235 6.18 -48.69 1.03
N TYR A 236 5.42 -48.60 -0.06
CA TYR A 236 3.96 -48.54 -0.07
C TYR A 236 3.31 -49.80 -0.67
N VAL A 237 4.08 -50.77 -1.17
CA VAL A 237 3.57 -51.98 -1.84
C VAL A 237 2.69 -52.85 -0.92
N ASN A 238 2.82 -52.70 0.39
CA ASN A 238 1.98 -53.38 1.37
C ASN A 238 0.51 -52.92 1.34
N GLU A 239 0.22 -51.72 0.83
CA GLU A 239 -1.16 -51.28 0.63
C GLU A 239 -1.72 -51.85 -0.68
N GLU A 240 -2.90 -52.46 -0.61
CA GLU A 240 -3.54 -53.13 -1.75
C GLU A 240 -3.70 -52.21 -2.97
N LYS A 241 -3.97 -50.92 -2.72
CA LYS A 241 -4.08 -49.88 -3.74
C LYS A 241 -2.82 -49.76 -4.61
N TRP A 242 -1.65 -49.64 -3.99
CA TRP A 242 -0.39 -49.44 -4.71
C TRP A 242 0.09 -50.72 -5.38
N LYS A 243 -0.16 -51.88 -4.77
CA LYS A 243 0.08 -53.18 -5.39
C LYS A 243 -0.73 -53.36 -6.69
N LYS A 244 -2.03 -53.02 -6.68
CA LYS A 244 -2.89 -53.04 -7.87
C LYS A 244 -2.39 -52.09 -8.95
N MET A 245 -1.95 -50.90 -8.55
CA MET A 245 -1.41 -49.92 -9.49
C MET A 245 -0.09 -50.40 -10.13
N GLN A 246 0.85 -50.90 -9.32
CA GLN A 246 2.15 -51.39 -9.77
C GLN A 246 2.02 -52.47 -10.85
N ALA A 247 1.07 -53.40 -10.66
CA ALA A 247 0.78 -54.47 -11.62
C ALA A 247 0.26 -53.97 -12.98
N LYS A 248 -0.25 -52.74 -13.05
CA LYS A 248 -0.78 -52.10 -14.26
C LYS A 248 0.22 -51.15 -14.93
N LEU A 249 1.34 -50.85 -14.27
CA LEU A 249 2.37 -50.00 -14.84
C LEU A 249 3.08 -50.75 -15.96
N ASP A 250 3.11 -50.13 -17.14
CA ASP A 250 3.77 -50.68 -18.31
C ASP A 250 4.88 -49.73 -18.77
N ALA A 251 6.11 -50.25 -18.84
CA ALA A 251 7.23 -49.53 -19.41
C ALA A 251 7.04 -49.54 -20.93
N SER A 252 6.51 -48.45 -21.46
CA SER A 252 6.32 -48.34 -22.90
C SER A 252 7.69 -48.40 -23.57
N GLU A 253 7.89 -49.26 -24.58
CA GLU A 253 9.11 -49.27 -25.44
C GLU A 253 9.29 -47.95 -26.24
N ALA A 254 8.48 -46.95 -25.97
CA ALA A 254 8.18 -45.84 -26.83
C ALA A 254 8.57 -44.51 -26.19
N ASN A 255 9.03 -43.59 -27.03
CA ASN A 255 9.31 -42.20 -26.68
C ASN A 255 8.01 -41.41 -26.46
N SER A 256 8.12 -40.15 -26.01
CA SER A 256 6.95 -39.30 -25.73
C SER A 256 6.00 -39.14 -26.93
N ASP A 257 6.50 -39.22 -28.17
CA ASP A 257 5.69 -39.18 -29.40
C ASP A 257 4.79 -40.41 -29.57
N ALA A 258 5.31 -41.58 -29.29
CA ALA A 258 4.53 -42.80 -29.38
C ALA A 258 3.47 -42.91 -28.27
N ILE A 259 3.73 -42.36 -27.08
CA ILE A 259 2.69 -42.19 -26.05
C ILE A 259 1.59 -41.24 -26.57
N TYR A 260 1.98 -40.16 -27.24
CA TYR A 260 1.04 -39.18 -27.80
C TYR A 260 0.12 -39.80 -28.85
N GLU A 261 0.69 -40.48 -29.85
CA GLU A 261 -0.08 -41.17 -30.90
C GLU A 261 -0.88 -42.36 -30.33
N GLY A 262 -0.38 -43.04 -29.30
CA GLY A 262 -1.12 -44.08 -28.59
C GLY A 262 -2.37 -43.54 -27.87
N LEU A 263 -2.26 -42.40 -27.20
CA LEU A 263 -3.40 -41.72 -26.55
C LEU A 263 -4.40 -41.19 -27.59
N LYS A 264 -3.91 -40.71 -28.73
CA LYS A 264 -4.75 -40.21 -29.83
C LYS A 264 -5.55 -41.34 -30.50
N SER A 265 -4.87 -42.45 -30.84
CA SER A 265 -5.46 -43.62 -31.49
C SER A 265 -6.33 -44.48 -30.57
N GLY A 266 -6.24 -44.27 -29.25
CA GLY A 266 -6.95 -45.08 -28.25
C GLY A 266 -6.27 -46.41 -27.93
N LYS A 267 -5.08 -46.67 -28.49
CA LYS A 267 -4.23 -47.82 -28.13
C LYS A 267 -3.74 -47.72 -26.68
N ILE A 268 -3.49 -46.51 -26.20
CA ILE A 268 -3.16 -46.20 -24.80
C ILE A 268 -4.35 -45.43 -24.22
N LEU A 269 -4.92 -45.92 -23.13
CA LEU A 269 -6.03 -45.26 -22.45
C LEU A 269 -5.56 -44.30 -21.36
N ALA A 270 -4.45 -44.63 -20.69
CA ALA A 270 -3.84 -43.79 -19.65
C ALA A 270 -2.31 -43.86 -19.72
N ALA A 271 -1.66 -42.74 -19.43
CA ALA A 271 -0.21 -42.64 -19.30
C ALA A 271 0.18 -41.78 -18.10
N LEU A 272 1.27 -42.13 -17.41
CA LEU A 272 1.89 -41.27 -16.42
C LEU A 272 3.08 -40.56 -17.06
N VAL A 273 3.05 -39.23 -17.04
CA VAL A 273 4.08 -38.39 -17.64
C VAL A 273 4.55 -37.34 -16.63
N PRO A 274 5.82 -36.90 -16.71
CA PRO A 274 6.29 -35.74 -15.96
C PRO A 274 5.41 -34.49 -16.20
N LYS A 275 5.23 -33.68 -15.15
CA LYS A 275 4.36 -32.49 -15.18
C LYS A 275 4.82 -31.44 -16.19
N ASN A 276 6.13 -31.30 -16.37
CA ASN A 276 6.72 -30.44 -17.41
C ASN A 276 6.37 -30.90 -18.84
N GLU A 277 6.13 -32.20 -19.06
CA GLU A 277 5.70 -32.74 -20.36
C GLU A 277 4.17 -32.78 -20.53
N ALA A 278 3.40 -32.67 -19.44
CA ALA A 278 1.93 -32.81 -19.47
C ALA A 278 1.23 -31.85 -20.45
N ASN A 279 1.78 -30.65 -20.69
CA ASN A 279 1.26 -29.71 -21.67
C ASN A 279 1.21 -30.28 -23.09
N ARG A 280 2.20 -31.10 -23.48
CA ARG A 280 2.29 -31.72 -24.81
C ARG A 280 1.08 -32.62 -25.11
N PHE A 281 0.52 -33.25 -24.08
CA PHE A 281 -0.56 -34.23 -24.23
C PHE A 281 -1.96 -33.64 -24.08
N LYS A 282 -2.10 -32.34 -23.78
CA LYS A 282 -3.41 -31.69 -23.53
C LYS A 282 -4.37 -31.76 -24.71
N GLU A 283 -3.86 -31.86 -25.93
CA GLU A 283 -4.67 -31.99 -27.15
C GLU A 283 -5.35 -33.35 -27.28
N VAL A 284 -4.71 -34.42 -26.80
CA VAL A 284 -5.17 -35.81 -26.97
C VAL A 284 -5.65 -36.47 -25.68
N ALA A 285 -5.34 -35.87 -24.52
CA ALA A 285 -5.68 -36.40 -23.21
C ALA A 285 -6.05 -35.29 -22.21
N ARG A 286 -6.81 -35.64 -21.17
CA ARG A 286 -7.05 -34.78 -20.00
C ARG A 286 -6.13 -35.17 -18.86
N SER A 287 -5.69 -34.18 -18.10
CA SER A 287 -4.84 -34.36 -16.92
C SER A 287 -5.69 -34.68 -15.69
N LEU A 288 -5.26 -35.69 -14.93
CA LEU A 288 -5.79 -36.07 -13.63
C LEU A 288 -4.68 -36.02 -12.57
N PRO A 289 -4.98 -35.53 -11.35
CA PRO A 289 -4.01 -35.53 -10.27
C PRO A 289 -3.78 -36.97 -9.75
N THR A 290 -2.51 -37.37 -9.67
CA THR A 290 -2.07 -38.69 -9.18
C THR A 290 -2.02 -38.76 -7.66
N ARG A 291 -1.44 -37.75 -7.02
CA ARG A 291 -1.30 -37.65 -5.55
C ARG A 291 -0.58 -38.86 -4.95
N PHE A 292 0.54 -39.27 -5.55
CA PHE A 292 1.35 -40.33 -4.93
C PHE A 292 1.99 -39.81 -3.63
N PRO A 293 2.02 -40.62 -2.55
CA PRO A 293 2.55 -40.17 -1.26
C PRO A 293 4.06 -39.85 -1.30
N TRP A 294 4.80 -40.44 -2.25
CA TRP A 294 6.22 -40.17 -2.49
C TRP A 294 6.50 -38.99 -3.43
N GLN A 295 5.48 -38.34 -3.99
CA GLN A 295 5.69 -37.17 -4.85
C GLN A 295 5.97 -35.91 -4.04
N PRO A 296 6.78 -34.97 -4.57
CA PRO A 296 7.15 -33.75 -3.85
C PRO A 296 5.96 -32.99 -3.26
N GLU A 297 4.86 -32.82 -4.00
CA GLU A 297 3.68 -32.09 -3.50
C GLU A 297 2.98 -32.78 -2.33
N ALA A 298 2.91 -34.12 -2.34
CA ALA A 298 2.36 -34.86 -1.21
C ALA A 298 3.27 -34.73 0.02
N MET A 299 4.58 -34.87 -0.19
CA MET A 299 5.57 -34.73 0.87
C MET A 299 5.58 -33.32 1.49
N LEU A 300 5.32 -32.29 0.67
CA LEU A 300 5.18 -30.89 1.13
C LEU A 300 3.86 -30.62 1.87
N ARG A 301 2.84 -31.47 1.71
CA ARG A 301 1.56 -31.26 2.38
C ARG A 301 1.61 -31.67 3.86
N ASP A 302 2.34 -32.73 4.15
CA ASP A 302 2.37 -33.35 5.47
C ASP A 302 3.31 -32.64 6.45
N LYS A 303 4.18 -31.78 5.91
CA LYS A 303 5.20 -31.05 6.66
C LYS A 303 4.98 -29.55 6.50
N ASP A 304 5.31 -28.80 7.54
CA ASP A 304 5.38 -27.34 7.50
C ASP A 304 6.75 -26.88 6.97
N LYS A 305 7.81 -27.58 7.39
CA LYS A 305 9.20 -27.27 7.07
C LYS A 305 9.93 -28.53 6.62
N ILE A 306 10.74 -28.41 5.58
CA ILE A 306 11.67 -29.47 5.16
C ILE A 306 13.07 -28.87 5.12
N PHE A 307 14.05 -29.50 5.76
CA PHE A 307 15.44 -29.08 5.72
C PHE A 307 16.20 -29.98 4.75
N LEU A 308 16.69 -29.39 3.68
CA LEU A 308 17.48 -30.06 2.66
C LEU A 308 18.94 -30.03 3.09
N VAL A 309 19.53 -31.19 3.34
CA VAL A 309 20.89 -31.30 3.90
C VAL A 309 21.79 -32.05 2.92
N ALA A 310 22.89 -31.42 2.53
CA ALA A 310 23.96 -32.03 1.76
C ALA A 310 25.21 -32.17 2.63
N VAL A 311 25.79 -33.37 2.66
CA VAL A 311 27.02 -33.68 3.39
C VAL A 311 28.02 -34.28 2.41
N GLU A 312 29.13 -33.58 2.18
CA GLU A 312 30.12 -33.93 1.17
C GLU A 312 31.55 -33.82 1.71
N GLN A 313 32.44 -34.70 1.25
CA GLN A 313 33.87 -34.58 1.52
C GLN A 313 34.46 -33.48 0.63
N GLU A 314 35.06 -32.46 1.24
CA GLU A 314 35.78 -31.38 0.58
C GLU A 314 37.22 -31.35 1.09
N ALA A 315 38.13 -31.94 0.30
CA ALA A 315 39.52 -32.18 0.69
C ALA A 315 39.62 -32.97 2.02
N GLU A 316 40.22 -32.40 3.07
CA GLU A 316 40.35 -33.02 4.39
C GLU A 316 39.16 -32.72 5.33
N ARG A 317 38.19 -31.92 4.89
CA ARG A 317 37.03 -31.52 5.68
C ARG A 317 35.74 -32.07 5.12
N ILE A 318 34.70 -32.04 5.93
CA ILE A 318 33.35 -32.41 5.54
C ILE A 318 32.54 -31.12 5.44
N ARG A 319 32.10 -30.78 4.23
CA ARG A 319 31.21 -29.64 3.98
C ARG A 319 29.78 -30.06 4.24
N ILE A 320 29.05 -29.22 4.98
CA ILE A 320 27.64 -29.41 5.30
C ILE A 320 26.88 -28.19 4.84
N GLN A 321 25.85 -28.39 4.03
CA GLN A 321 24.98 -27.35 3.51
C GLN A 321 23.54 -27.64 3.91
N VAL A 322 22.83 -26.62 4.36
CA VAL A 322 21.42 -26.74 4.77
C VAL A 322 20.60 -25.61 4.16
N LYS A 323 19.45 -25.97 3.56
CA LYS A 323 18.41 -25.03 3.14
C LYS A 323 17.07 -25.37 3.78
N GLU A 324 16.37 -24.36 4.26
CA GLU A 324 14.96 -24.48 4.61
C GLU A 324 14.10 -24.48 3.35
N LEU A 325 13.18 -25.42 3.26
CA LEU A 325 12.06 -25.45 2.34
C LEU A 325 10.78 -25.30 3.18
N ASP A 326 10.22 -24.09 3.19
CA ASP A 326 8.91 -23.84 3.76
C ASP A 326 7.86 -24.46 2.85
N ALA A 327 7.32 -25.58 3.30
CA ALA A 327 6.37 -26.38 2.54
C ALA A 327 4.98 -25.75 2.53
N PHE A 328 4.66 -24.93 3.55
CA PHE A 328 3.40 -24.22 3.64
C PHE A 328 3.28 -23.10 2.60
N VAL A 329 4.29 -22.24 2.45
CA VAL A 329 4.31 -21.19 1.42
C VAL A 329 5.15 -21.54 0.19
N ARG A 330 5.54 -22.81 0.02
CA ARG A 330 6.45 -23.32 -1.03
C ARG A 330 7.57 -22.33 -1.34
N ARG A 331 8.40 -22.03 -0.34
CA ARG A 331 9.53 -21.10 -0.45
C ARG A 331 10.80 -21.81 -0.01
N ILE A 332 11.85 -21.72 -0.82
CA ILE A 332 13.20 -22.13 -0.42
C ILE A 332 13.90 -20.92 0.20
N GLY A 333 14.48 -21.11 1.37
CA GLY A 333 15.31 -20.17 2.10
C GLY A 333 16.72 -20.05 1.53
N LEU A 334 17.56 -19.28 2.19
CA LEU A 334 18.98 -19.20 1.82
C LEU A 334 19.75 -20.41 2.30
N MET A 335 20.89 -20.65 1.67
CA MET A 335 21.81 -21.71 2.06
C MET A 335 22.67 -21.25 3.22
N GLU A 336 22.70 -22.06 4.27
CA GLU A 336 23.72 -21.97 5.30
C GLU A 336 24.75 -23.09 5.06
N THR A 337 26.03 -22.80 5.27
CA THR A 337 27.12 -23.75 5.04
C THR A 337 28.10 -23.71 6.20
N THR A 338 28.64 -24.88 6.56
CA THR A 338 29.78 -24.99 7.48
C THR A 338 30.70 -26.14 7.05
N THR A 339 31.88 -26.22 7.66
CA THR A 339 32.79 -27.36 7.51
C THR A 339 33.13 -27.94 8.86
N VAL A 340 33.21 -29.27 8.94
CA VAL A 340 33.64 -29.99 10.15
C VAL A 340 34.83 -30.88 9.83
N ALA A 341 35.62 -31.21 10.84
CA ALA A 341 36.79 -32.07 10.68
C ALA A 341 36.42 -33.55 10.75
N ASN A 342 35.44 -33.90 11.58
CA ASN A 342 35.12 -35.29 11.90
C ASN A 342 33.65 -35.63 11.59
N VAL A 343 33.41 -36.89 11.22
CA VAL A 343 32.06 -37.44 11.00
C VAL A 343 31.15 -37.31 12.23
N GLN A 344 31.72 -37.36 13.44
CA GLN A 344 30.97 -37.23 14.70
C GLN A 344 30.40 -35.83 14.94
N GLU A 345 30.93 -34.81 14.25
CA GLU A 345 30.46 -33.42 14.37
C GLU A 345 29.29 -33.12 13.42
N ILE A 346 29.05 -33.97 12.41
CA ILE A 346 27.97 -33.78 11.43
C ILE A 346 26.61 -33.55 12.11
N PRO A 347 26.18 -34.36 13.09
CA PRO A 347 24.84 -34.20 13.65
C PRO A 347 24.60 -32.84 14.32
N HIS A 348 25.56 -32.39 15.12
CA HIS A 348 25.50 -31.09 15.78
C HIS A 348 25.56 -29.94 14.77
N ALA A 349 26.44 -30.03 13.77
CA ALA A 349 26.54 -29.03 12.71
C ALA A 349 25.24 -28.91 11.91
N VAL A 350 24.58 -30.02 11.57
CA VAL A 350 23.29 -30.01 10.87
C VAL A 350 22.22 -29.32 11.72
N ALA A 351 22.09 -29.67 13.01
CA ALA A 351 21.09 -29.05 13.89
C ALA A 351 21.35 -27.54 14.11
N PHE A 352 22.63 -27.15 14.25
CA PHE A 352 23.02 -25.75 14.33
C PHE A 352 22.64 -24.96 13.06
N LEU A 353 22.94 -25.50 11.87
CA LEU A 353 22.56 -24.88 10.60
C LEU A 353 21.04 -24.88 10.39
N GLN A 354 20.34 -25.93 10.84
CA GLN A 354 18.88 -26.01 10.83
C GLN A 354 18.26 -24.86 11.64
N ARG A 355 18.80 -24.56 12.83
CA ARG A 355 18.37 -23.40 13.62
C ARG A 355 18.61 -22.07 12.92
N ARG A 356 19.74 -21.91 12.25
CA ARG A 356 20.10 -20.66 11.54
C ARG A 356 19.23 -20.38 10.33
N CYS A 357 18.86 -21.41 9.57
CA CYS A 357 18.04 -21.23 8.37
C CYS A 357 16.53 -21.26 8.64
N PHE A 358 16.09 -21.64 9.85
CA PHE A 358 14.68 -21.71 10.21
C PHE A 358 14.01 -20.33 10.20
N THR A 359 12.90 -20.22 9.46
CA THR A 359 12.10 -19.00 9.41
C THR A 359 10.78 -19.20 10.18
N PRO A 360 10.56 -18.56 11.35
CA PRO A 360 9.30 -18.67 12.07
C PRO A 360 8.14 -17.98 11.34
N MET A 361 6.91 -18.39 11.67
CA MET A 361 5.70 -17.95 10.98
C MET A 361 4.60 -17.51 11.96
N ALA A 362 3.86 -16.47 11.56
CA ALA A 362 2.65 -16.02 12.23
C ALA A 362 1.46 -16.09 11.28
N ARG A 363 0.29 -16.46 11.79
CA ARG A 363 -0.98 -16.35 11.07
C ARG A 363 -1.47 -14.90 11.15
N ILE A 364 -1.91 -14.34 10.03
CA ILE A 364 -2.61 -13.05 10.00
C ILE A 364 -4.10 -13.34 10.20
N GLU A 365 -4.59 -13.16 11.42
CA GLU A 365 -6.00 -13.42 11.77
C GLU A 365 -6.91 -12.40 11.11
N ASP A 366 -6.57 -11.13 11.30
CA ASP A 366 -7.26 -10.01 10.70
C ASP A 366 -6.32 -8.86 10.38
N ASN A 367 -6.76 -7.97 9.50
CA ASN A 367 -6.03 -6.78 9.12
C ASN A 367 -6.97 -5.71 8.57
N ASP A 368 -6.59 -4.45 8.76
CA ASP A 368 -7.07 -3.34 7.97
C ASP A 368 -5.98 -2.87 7.00
N ASN A 369 -5.92 -1.57 6.68
CA ASN A 369 -4.91 -0.99 5.78
C ASN A 369 -3.57 -0.66 6.48
N LYS A 370 -3.56 -0.52 7.80
CA LYS A 370 -2.44 -0.04 8.61
C LYS A 370 -2.05 -1.01 9.73
N THR A 371 -2.97 -1.85 10.19
CA THR A 371 -2.75 -2.75 11.31
C THR A 371 -3.16 -4.18 10.98
N ALA A 372 -2.40 -5.14 11.49
CA ALA A 372 -2.68 -6.57 11.46
C ALA A 372 -2.70 -7.14 12.89
N VAL A 373 -3.50 -8.19 13.09
CA VAL A 373 -3.43 -9.08 14.26
C VAL A 373 -2.73 -10.36 13.86
N LEU A 374 -1.61 -10.63 14.51
CA LEU A 374 -0.70 -11.72 14.23
C LEU A 374 -0.81 -12.75 15.35
N ARG A 375 -0.92 -14.04 15.00
CA ARG A 375 -0.81 -15.15 15.95
C ARG A 375 0.41 -15.98 15.63
N VAL A 376 1.38 -16.02 16.54
CA VAL A 376 2.64 -16.72 16.36
C VAL A 376 2.42 -18.23 16.52
N ARG A 377 3.01 -19.03 15.62
CA ARG A 377 2.90 -20.49 15.69
C ARG A 377 3.81 -21.04 16.79
N ALA A 378 3.35 -22.09 17.49
CA ALA A 378 4.10 -22.81 18.52
C ALA A 378 4.62 -21.94 19.70
N ASN A 379 4.23 -20.67 19.80
CA ASN A 379 4.73 -19.76 20.83
C ASN A 379 4.34 -20.20 22.25
N GLY A 380 3.21 -20.88 22.39
CA GLY A 380 2.77 -21.46 23.67
C GLY A 380 3.58 -22.67 24.11
N LEU A 381 4.38 -23.26 23.21
CA LEU A 381 5.29 -24.38 23.49
C LEU A 381 6.73 -23.91 23.71
N ALA A 382 7.03 -22.63 23.45
CA ALA A 382 8.36 -22.08 23.63
C ALA A 382 8.69 -21.97 25.13
N THR A 383 9.74 -22.66 25.56
CA THR A 383 10.19 -22.69 26.96
C THR A 383 11.33 -21.72 27.25
N SER A 384 11.94 -21.13 26.21
CA SER A 384 13.07 -20.20 26.31
C SER A 384 12.81 -18.92 25.52
N ALA A 385 13.31 -17.80 26.03
CA ALA A 385 13.30 -16.50 25.34
C ALA A 385 14.14 -16.52 24.04
N GLU A 386 15.11 -17.42 23.95
CA GLU A 386 15.97 -17.59 22.77
C GLU A 386 15.41 -18.60 21.75
N SER A 387 14.22 -19.14 21.98
CA SER A 387 13.62 -20.14 21.09
C SER A 387 13.54 -19.60 19.64
N PRO A 388 13.94 -20.39 18.63
CA PRO A 388 13.91 -19.97 17.23
C PRO A 388 12.51 -19.58 16.73
N VAL A 389 11.43 -20.07 17.38
CA VAL A 389 10.05 -19.76 16.98
C VAL A 389 9.58 -18.36 17.41
N ASN A 390 10.33 -17.70 18.29
CA ASN A 390 9.90 -16.46 18.90
C ASN A 390 9.81 -15.32 17.86
N ILE A 391 8.64 -14.70 17.83
CA ILE A 391 8.35 -13.46 17.12
C ILE A 391 7.84 -12.47 18.16
N GLY A 392 8.48 -11.32 18.26
CA GLY A 392 8.12 -10.31 19.24
C GLY A 392 8.24 -8.87 18.73
N PRO A 393 7.91 -7.88 19.58
CA PRO A 393 8.03 -6.48 19.26
C PRO A 393 9.36 -6.11 18.60
N GLY A 394 9.30 -5.30 17.55
CA GLY A 394 10.43 -4.85 16.74
C GLY A 394 10.85 -5.82 15.63
N ASP A 395 10.39 -7.07 15.63
CA ASP A 395 10.58 -7.98 14.51
C ASP A 395 9.74 -7.52 13.30
N VAL A 396 10.17 -7.86 12.08
CA VAL A 396 9.44 -7.54 10.84
C VAL A 396 9.14 -8.81 10.08
N LEU A 397 7.92 -8.92 9.56
CA LEU A 397 7.41 -10.08 8.85
C LEU A 397 7.05 -9.74 7.40
N ALA A 398 7.32 -10.67 6.47
CA ALA A 398 6.88 -10.62 5.08
C ALA A 398 5.60 -11.46 4.90
N PRO A 399 4.48 -10.87 4.42
CA PRO A 399 3.22 -11.57 4.32
C PRO A 399 3.05 -12.37 3.01
N TYR A 400 2.38 -13.51 3.15
CA TYR A 400 2.04 -14.45 2.09
C TYR A 400 0.55 -14.78 2.13
N ILE A 401 -0.03 -14.89 0.93
CA ILE A 401 -1.41 -15.34 0.73
C ILE A 401 -1.38 -16.68 0.02
N ARG A 402 -2.00 -17.68 0.65
CA ARG A 402 -2.21 -19.01 0.08
C ARG A 402 -3.70 -19.26 -0.11
N ARG A 403 -4.13 -19.62 -1.32
CA ARG A 403 -5.49 -20.10 -1.58
C ARG A 403 -5.47 -21.57 -1.96
N ASP A 404 -6.17 -22.38 -1.20
CA ASP A 404 -6.25 -23.82 -1.44
C ASP A 404 -7.47 -24.19 -2.30
N ASP A 405 -7.36 -25.28 -3.06
CA ASP A 405 -8.50 -25.94 -3.67
C ASP A 405 -9.34 -26.70 -2.62
N LEU A 406 -10.37 -27.43 -3.06
CA LEU A 406 -11.17 -28.32 -2.20
C LEU A 406 -10.35 -29.41 -1.49
N ASN A 407 -9.15 -29.70 -1.98
CA ASN A 407 -8.30 -30.80 -1.54
C ASN A 407 -7.09 -30.33 -0.71
N GLY A 408 -6.98 -29.02 -0.42
CA GLY A 408 -5.87 -28.43 0.33
C GLY A 408 -4.63 -28.09 -0.50
N ASN A 409 -4.63 -28.30 -1.82
CA ASN A 409 -3.53 -27.91 -2.70
C ASN A 409 -3.59 -26.40 -2.96
N PRO A 410 -2.46 -25.67 -2.87
CA PRO A 410 -2.48 -24.25 -3.16
C PRO A 410 -2.65 -24.03 -4.67
N THR A 411 -3.74 -23.36 -5.01
CA THR A 411 -4.08 -22.85 -6.34
C THR A 411 -3.47 -21.48 -6.59
N GLN A 412 -3.31 -20.70 -5.52
CA GLN A 412 -2.63 -19.42 -5.55
C GLN A 412 -1.69 -19.36 -4.37
N LEU A 413 -0.46 -18.94 -4.63
CA LEU A 413 0.55 -18.68 -3.63
C LEU A 413 1.22 -17.37 -4.02
N GLN A 414 1.00 -16.34 -3.21
CA GLN A 414 1.41 -14.99 -3.52
C GLN A 414 2.21 -14.40 -2.36
N ASN A 415 3.46 -14.08 -2.63
CA ASN A 415 4.22 -13.14 -1.82
C ASN A 415 3.75 -11.71 -2.13
N LEU A 416 3.48 -10.91 -1.10
CA LEU A 416 3.13 -9.50 -1.28
C LEU A 416 4.41 -8.65 -1.31
N ALA A 417 4.93 -8.43 -2.52
CA ALA A 417 6.13 -7.61 -2.73
C ALA A 417 5.97 -6.20 -2.13
N PHE A 418 7.07 -5.65 -1.61
CA PHE A 418 7.12 -4.33 -0.96
C PHE A 418 6.03 -4.14 0.12
N THR A 419 5.70 -5.22 0.83
CA THR A 419 4.74 -5.22 1.93
C THR A 419 5.38 -5.91 3.13
N TYR A 420 5.42 -5.22 4.26
CA TYR A 420 6.03 -5.71 5.49
C TYR A 420 5.14 -5.37 6.68
N ILE A 421 5.18 -6.22 7.70
CA ILE A 421 4.44 -6.04 8.95
C ILE A 421 5.45 -5.94 10.09
N ALA A 422 5.61 -4.76 10.69
CA ALA A 422 6.43 -4.58 11.88
C ALA A 422 5.61 -4.96 13.12
N VAL A 423 6.10 -5.92 13.90
CA VAL A 423 5.44 -6.37 15.14
C VAL A 423 5.59 -5.28 16.20
N THR A 424 4.49 -4.83 16.79
CA THR A 424 4.47 -3.65 17.65
C THR A 424 4.31 -4.00 19.12
N GLU A 425 3.11 -4.37 19.55
CA GLU A 425 2.81 -4.64 20.97
C GLU A 425 2.11 -6.00 21.14
N PRO A 426 2.35 -6.70 22.25
CA PRO A 426 1.64 -7.93 22.55
C PRO A 426 0.16 -7.66 22.83
N ILE A 427 -0.70 -8.53 22.33
CA ILE A 427 -2.11 -8.60 22.70
C ILE A 427 -2.26 -9.54 23.88
N ASP A 428 -1.63 -10.72 23.78
CA ASP A 428 -1.53 -11.73 24.82
C ASP A 428 -0.22 -12.53 24.62
N ASN A 429 -0.12 -13.72 25.22
CA ASN A 429 1.08 -14.55 25.15
C ASN A 429 1.41 -15.08 23.73
N ALA A 430 0.45 -15.13 22.80
CA ALA A 430 0.66 -15.69 21.46
C ALA A 430 0.26 -14.75 20.32
N ARG A 431 -0.48 -13.68 20.62
CA ARG A 431 -0.94 -12.69 19.66
C ARG A 431 -0.25 -11.35 19.82
N PHE A 432 0.00 -10.70 18.69
CA PHE A 432 0.64 -9.39 18.60
C PHE A 432 -0.08 -8.51 17.60
N TYR A 433 -0.01 -7.20 17.82
CA TYR A 433 -0.28 -6.24 16.77
C TYR A 433 0.89 -6.10 15.83
N GLY A 434 0.60 -5.73 14.59
CA GLY A 434 1.62 -5.36 13.62
C GLY A 434 1.21 -4.16 12.78
N ALA A 435 2.13 -3.21 12.61
CA ALA A 435 1.98 -2.08 11.69
C ALA A 435 2.33 -2.50 10.26
N ILE A 436 1.43 -2.24 9.32
CA ILE A 436 1.55 -2.61 7.90
C ILE A 436 2.19 -1.45 7.13
N PHE A 437 3.31 -1.75 6.47
CA PHE A 437 3.96 -0.88 5.50
C PHE A 437 3.87 -1.53 4.12
N ALA A 438 3.09 -0.94 3.21
CA ALA A 438 2.82 -1.51 1.89
C ALA A 438 3.00 -0.48 0.78
N ALA A 439 3.54 -0.89 -0.37
CA ALA A 439 3.63 -0.05 -1.56
C ALA A 439 2.25 0.31 -2.15
N SER A 440 1.29 -0.60 -2.02
CA SER A 440 -0.10 -0.40 -2.47
C SER A 440 -1.05 -0.43 -1.29
N ARG A 441 -2.00 0.51 -1.24
CA ARG A 441 -3.10 0.46 -0.25
C ARG A 441 -3.92 -0.82 -0.45
N GLY A 442 -4.27 -1.46 0.65
CA GLY A 442 -5.08 -2.67 0.62
C GLY A 442 -4.37 -3.93 0.09
N ALA A 443 -3.02 -3.95 0.03
CA ALA A 443 -2.26 -5.11 -0.44
C ALA A 443 -2.61 -6.42 0.30
N LEU A 444 -3.01 -6.32 1.57
CA LEU A 444 -3.42 -7.44 2.43
C LEU A 444 -4.93 -7.72 2.43
N VAL A 445 -5.74 -7.02 1.63
CA VAL A 445 -7.19 -7.19 1.55
C VAL A 445 -7.51 -8.35 0.61
N ALA A 446 -7.36 -9.57 1.10
CA ALA A 446 -7.86 -10.76 0.43
C ALA A 446 -9.24 -11.16 0.97
N ALA A 447 -10.09 -11.73 0.11
CA ALA A 447 -11.38 -12.28 0.53
C ALA A 447 -11.19 -13.29 1.68
N LYS A 448 -11.86 -13.01 2.81
CA LYS A 448 -11.92 -13.88 3.98
C LYS A 448 -12.76 -15.12 3.63
N ASN A 449 -12.09 -16.16 3.16
CA ASN A 449 -12.68 -17.47 2.87
C ASN A 449 -11.86 -18.53 3.61
N ARG A 450 -12.50 -19.61 4.07
CA ARG A 450 -11.85 -20.78 4.70
C ARG A 450 -10.68 -21.34 3.88
N ARG A 451 -10.72 -21.18 2.55
CA ARG A 451 -9.65 -21.63 1.64
C ARG A 451 -8.49 -20.63 1.50
N THR A 452 -8.65 -19.39 1.92
CA THR A 452 -7.60 -18.37 1.89
C THR A 452 -6.90 -18.32 3.24
N LYS A 453 -5.64 -18.76 3.29
CA LYS A 453 -4.77 -18.65 4.45
C LYS A 453 -3.83 -17.47 4.26
N ARG A 454 -3.69 -16.65 5.31
CA ARG A 454 -2.77 -15.50 5.36
C ARG A 454 -1.75 -15.77 6.45
N VAL A 455 -0.49 -15.80 6.09
CA VAL A 455 0.62 -16.00 7.03
C VAL A 455 1.68 -14.96 6.77
N ALA A 456 2.53 -14.70 7.74
CA ALA A 456 3.70 -13.86 7.61
C ALA A 456 4.92 -14.61 8.13
N LEU A 457 6.01 -14.54 7.39
CA LEU A 457 7.29 -15.14 7.75
C LEU A 457 8.23 -14.08 8.29
N LYS A 458 9.01 -14.40 9.32
CA LYS A 458 10.01 -13.47 9.86
C LYS A 458 11.08 -13.15 8.81
N VAL A 459 11.45 -11.88 8.71
CA VAL A 459 12.45 -11.41 7.76
C VAL A 459 13.84 -11.53 8.38
N HIS A 460 14.78 -12.09 7.60
CA HIS A 460 16.19 -12.17 7.92
C HIS A 460 16.98 -11.51 6.78
N PRO A 461 17.64 -10.37 7.00
CA PRO A 461 18.60 -9.81 6.05
C PRO A 461 19.87 -10.64 6.01
N ASN A 462 20.30 -11.02 4.82
CA ASN A 462 21.46 -11.89 4.61
C ASN A 462 22.47 -11.29 3.62
N TYR A 463 22.12 -10.18 2.98
CA TYR A 463 23.00 -9.45 2.06
C TYR A 463 23.43 -8.13 2.70
N PRO A 464 24.63 -7.62 2.41
CA PRO A 464 25.08 -6.32 2.93
C PRO A 464 24.30 -5.15 2.30
N THR A 465 23.78 -5.34 1.09
CA THR A 465 23.07 -4.33 0.30
C THR A 465 21.90 -4.96 -0.45
N THR A 466 21.00 -4.13 -0.96
CA THR A 466 19.92 -4.53 -1.88
C THR A 466 19.93 -3.67 -3.13
N ASP A 467 19.99 -4.29 -4.29
CA ASP A 467 19.84 -3.60 -5.57
C ASP A 467 18.35 -3.40 -5.88
N LEU A 468 17.89 -2.15 -5.88
CA LEU A 468 16.53 -1.81 -6.29
C LEU A 468 16.50 -1.57 -7.81
N LYS A 469 15.84 -2.47 -8.54
CA LYS A 469 15.64 -2.36 -9.99
C LYS A 469 14.26 -1.83 -10.32
N LEU A 470 14.20 -0.73 -11.06
CA LEU A 470 12.97 -0.09 -11.50
C LEU A 470 12.66 -0.47 -12.96
N GLY A 471 11.50 -1.07 -13.18
CA GLY A 471 10.97 -1.40 -14.50
C GLY A 471 9.63 -0.72 -14.77
N ILE A 472 9.14 -0.88 -16.00
CA ILE A 472 7.83 -0.42 -16.45
C ILE A 472 6.86 -1.60 -16.45
N ARG A 473 5.67 -1.40 -15.90
CA ARG A 473 4.59 -2.40 -15.86
C ARG A 473 4.28 -2.92 -17.26
N ALA A 474 4.04 -4.24 -17.35
CA ALA A 474 3.75 -4.96 -18.59
C ALA A 474 4.85 -4.90 -19.68
N GLN A 475 6.03 -4.36 -19.38
CA GLN A 475 7.19 -4.37 -20.27
C GLN A 475 8.33 -5.16 -19.59
N PRO A 476 8.40 -6.48 -19.79
CA PRO A 476 9.49 -7.28 -19.25
C PRO A 476 10.84 -6.74 -19.77
N ASN A 477 11.85 -6.71 -18.90
CA ASN A 477 13.20 -6.18 -19.16
C ASN A 477 13.32 -4.66 -19.41
N SER A 478 12.24 -3.90 -19.23
CA SER A 478 12.33 -2.44 -19.24
C SER A 478 13.13 -1.90 -18.03
N ALA A 479 13.67 -0.70 -18.20
CA ALA A 479 14.40 0.04 -17.19
C ALA A 479 13.84 1.46 -17.07
N VAL A 480 13.90 2.01 -15.85
CA VAL A 480 13.59 3.43 -15.59
C VAL A 480 14.88 4.13 -15.17
N PRO A 481 15.70 4.61 -16.12
CA PRO A 481 16.96 5.28 -15.83
C PRO A 481 16.75 6.70 -15.31
N GLY A 482 17.67 7.18 -14.46
CA GLY A 482 17.68 8.56 -13.97
C GLY A 482 16.57 8.91 -12.97
N ALA A 483 15.79 7.93 -12.50
CA ALA A 483 14.76 8.15 -11.50
C ALA A 483 15.40 8.55 -10.17
N GLU A 484 14.88 9.59 -9.54
CA GLU A 484 15.36 10.06 -8.25
C GLU A 484 14.78 9.22 -7.13
N VAL A 485 15.64 8.73 -6.24
CA VAL A 485 15.28 7.87 -5.14
C VAL A 485 15.56 8.60 -3.84
N TYR A 486 14.52 8.72 -3.02
CA TYR A 486 14.58 9.36 -1.71
C TYR A 486 14.23 8.33 -0.63
N LEU A 487 14.96 8.35 0.47
CA LEU A 487 14.73 7.55 1.65
C LEU A 487 13.91 8.35 2.67
N ARG A 488 12.94 7.68 3.28
CA ARG A 488 12.14 8.20 4.38
C ARG A 488 11.99 7.14 5.46
N THR A 489 12.13 7.56 6.71
CA THR A 489 11.87 6.67 7.84
C THR A 489 10.36 6.43 7.94
N PRO A 490 9.89 5.19 8.22
CA PRO A 490 8.46 4.91 8.26
C PRO A 490 7.73 5.74 9.32
N GLY A 491 6.80 6.60 8.87
CA GLY A 491 5.93 7.40 9.73
C GLY A 491 6.48 8.77 10.18
N SER A 492 7.74 9.09 9.91
CA SER A 492 8.34 10.43 10.09
C SER A 492 8.29 11.23 8.80
N ASP A 493 8.61 12.54 8.82
CA ASP A 493 8.65 13.41 7.63
C ASP A 493 10.07 13.65 7.08
N ASP A 494 11.07 12.89 7.54
CA ASP A 494 12.43 12.95 7.03
C ASP A 494 12.49 12.43 5.58
N LEU A 495 12.94 13.26 4.67
CA LEU A 495 13.12 12.87 3.27
C LEU A 495 14.56 13.19 2.85
N LYS A 496 15.36 12.14 2.65
CA LYS A 496 16.77 12.25 2.28
C LYS A 496 16.97 11.72 0.87
N MET A 497 17.63 12.47 0.00
CA MET A 497 17.96 11.98 -1.35
C MET A 497 19.04 10.91 -1.23
N VAL A 498 18.80 9.74 -1.82
CA VAL A 498 19.75 8.62 -1.86
C VAL A 498 20.60 8.72 -3.13
N GLY A 499 19.95 8.96 -4.27
CA GLY A 499 20.63 9.04 -5.56
C GLY A 499 19.67 8.90 -6.73
N ARG A 500 20.22 8.52 -7.89
CA ARG A 500 19.47 8.26 -9.12
C ARG A 500 19.76 6.87 -9.65
N THR A 501 18.79 6.26 -10.31
CA THR A 501 19.01 4.98 -10.99
C THR A 501 19.96 5.12 -12.18
N ASP A 502 20.78 4.09 -12.40
CA ASP A 502 21.69 4.00 -13.54
C ASP A 502 20.95 3.73 -14.87
N TRP A 503 21.70 3.53 -15.96
CA TRP A 503 21.15 3.24 -17.29
C TRP A 503 20.34 1.92 -17.34
N ARG A 504 20.57 0.99 -16.39
CA ARG A 504 19.84 -0.28 -16.24
C ARG A 504 18.59 -0.12 -15.38
N GLY A 505 18.34 1.08 -14.84
CA GLY A 505 17.26 1.34 -13.89
C GLY A 505 17.54 0.80 -12.49
N VAL A 506 18.81 0.62 -12.12
CA VAL A 506 19.21 0.03 -10.83
C VAL A 506 19.84 1.09 -9.92
N ILE A 507 19.58 0.98 -8.61
CA ILE A 507 20.29 1.72 -7.56
C ILE A 507 20.60 0.78 -6.40
N GLY A 508 21.83 0.85 -5.88
CA GLY A 508 22.24 0.10 -4.69
C GLY A 508 21.73 0.76 -3.41
N ILE A 509 21.06 0.00 -2.56
CA ILE A 509 20.60 0.41 -1.24
C ILE A 509 21.52 -0.21 -0.19
N ALA A 510 22.15 0.64 0.62
CA ALA A 510 23.14 0.23 1.61
C ALA A 510 22.85 0.75 3.04
N ASN A 511 21.69 1.38 3.28
CA ASN A 511 21.39 1.92 4.60
C ASN A 511 21.00 0.80 5.57
N THR A 512 21.82 0.55 6.59
CA THR A 512 21.67 -0.59 7.51
C THR A 512 21.24 -0.20 8.92
N ASP A 513 21.08 1.10 9.20
CA ASP A 513 20.59 1.57 10.48
C ASP A 513 19.18 1.05 10.77
N ASN A 514 18.92 0.73 12.03
CA ASN A 514 17.62 0.27 12.52
C ASN A 514 16.76 1.47 12.93
N PRO A 515 15.74 1.86 12.13
CA PRO A 515 15.02 3.10 12.38
C PRO A 515 14.04 3.00 13.54
N THR A 516 13.70 4.16 14.10
CA THR A 516 12.50 4.33 14.94
C THR A 516 11.32 4.63 14.04
N ILE A 517 10.42 3.67 13.90
CA ILE A 517 9.20 3.84 13.12
C ILE A 517 8.13 4.56 13.94
N THR A 518 7.24 5.22 13.23
CA THR A 518 6.04 5.85 13.78
C THR A 518 4.82 5.20 13.15
N TYR A 519 3.85 4.78 13.96
CA TYR A 519 2.67 4.04 13.49
C TYR A 519 1.40 4.46 14.24
N ASP A 520 0.25 4.27 13.60
CA ASP A 520 -1.05 4.52 14.22
C ASP A 520 -1.44 3.34 15.11
N GLN A 521 -1.81 3.59 16.36
CA GLN A 521 -2.30 2.54 17.25
C GLN A 521 -3.69 2.06 16.81
N PRO A 522 -4.01 0.77 17.02
CA PRO A 522 -5.28 0.17 16.59
C PRO A 522 -6.54 0.60 17.36
N THR A 523 -6.53 1.72 18.09
CA THR A 523 -7.63 2.12 18.98
C THR A 523 -8.95 2.44 18.26
N SER A 524 -8.91 2.71 16.95
CA SER A 524 -10.07 3.08 16.14
C SER A 524 -10.13 2.33 14.80
N SER A 525 -9.89 1.01 14.82
CA SER A 525 -10.02 0.19 13.60
C SER A 525 -11.50 -0.02 13.24
N SER A 526 -11.82 -0.02 11.95
CA SER A 526 -13.14 -0.43 11.45
C SER A 526 -13.37 -1.94 11.53
N VAL A 527 -12.34 -2.70 11.92
CA VAL A 527 -12.39 -4.15 12.02
C VAL A 527 -12.62 -4.54 13.48
N GLU A 528 -13.78 -5.13 13.75
CA GLU A 528 -14.21 -5.50 15.11
C GLU A 528 -13.20 -6.38 15.85
N MET A 529 -12.58 -7.36 15.18
CA MET A 529 -11.58 -8.23 15.80
C MET A 529 -10.32 -7.48 16.26
N ILE A 530 -9.94 -6.43 15.53
CA ILE A 530 -8.79 -5.56 15.89
C ILE A 530 -9.15 -4.73 17.13
N ALA A 531 -10.39 -4.23 17.22
CA ALA A 531 -10.89 -3.51 18.38
C ALA A 531 -11.02 -4.42 19.63
N ARG A 532 -11.57 -5.63 19.48
CA ARG A 532 -11.64 -6.65 20.55
C ARG A 532 -10.25 -7.00 21.09
N ALA A 533 -9.28 -7.22 20.21
CA ALA A 533 -7.90 -7.47 20.62
C ALA A 533 -7.34 -6.30 21.46
N ARG A 534 -7.81 -5.06 21.28
CA ARG A 534 -7.25 -3.88 21.94
C ARG A 534 -7.77 -3.79 23.35
N ALA A 535 -9.07 -4.05 23.52
CA ALA A 535 -9.70 -4.20 24.81
C ALA A 535 -9.00 -5.29 25.64
N THR A 536 -8.72 -6.45 25.03
CA THR A 536 -7.95 -7.52 25.66
C THR A 536 -6.57 -7.07 26.11
N ALA A 537 -5.81 -6.39 25.23
CA ALA A 537 -4.47 -5.91 25.55
C ALA A 537 -4.47 -4.90 26.70
N ILE A 538 -5.39 -3.93 26.69
CA ILE A 538 -5.54 -2.93 27.76
C ILE A 538 -5.88 -3.60 29.10
N ARG A 539 -6.81 -4.57 29.08
CA ARG A 539 -7.20 -5.33 30.27
C ARG A 539 -6.06 -6.15 30.84
N LEU A 540 -5.29 -6.83 30.00
CA LEU A 540 -4.14 -7.62 30.47
C LEU A 540 -3.03 -6.73 31.02
N LYS A 541 -2.85 -5.54 30.44
CA LYS A 541 -1.93 -4.54 30.97
C LYS A 541 -2.37 -4.03 32.34
N SER A 542 -3.64 -3.67 32.52
CA SER A 542 -4.16 -3.20 33.82
C SER A 542 -4.15 -4.28 34.89
N LEU A 543 -4.39 -5.55 34.53
CA LEU A 543 -4.28 -6.67 35.45
C LEU A 543 -2.83 -6.89 35.93
N LYS A 544 -1.85 -6.73 35.03
CA LYS A 544 -0.43 -6.81 35.40
C LYS A 544 -0.01 -5.65 36.30
N GLU A 545 -0.38 -4.41 35.95
CA GLU A 545 -0.10 -3.22 36.77
C GLU A 545 -0.72 -3.34 38.17
N ASN A 546 -1.96 -3.84 38.27
CA ASN A 546 -2.62 -4.10 39.57
C ASN A 546 -2.00 -5.28 40.35
N GLN A 547 -1.39 -6.26 39.68
CA GLN A 547 -0.69 -7.38 40.34
C GLN A 547 0.68 -6.95 40.87
N ASP A 548 1.36 -6.03 40.18
CA ASP A 548 2.65 -5.49 40.61
C ASP A 548 2.49 -4.51 41.80
N ASP A 549 1.32 -3.86 41.92
CA ASP A 549 1.00 -2.93 43.03
C ASP A 549 0.28 -3.58 44.23
N ALA A 550 -0.31 -4.77 44.07
CA ALA A 550 -1.11 -5.41 45.13
C ALA A 550 -0.38 -6.58 45.81
N GLY A 551 0.27 -6.27 46.93
CA GLY A 551 0.46 -7.26 48.00
C GLY A 551 -0.90 -7.73 48.53
N ALA A 552 -1.31 -8.93 48.13
CA ALA A 552 -2.38 -9.76 48.68
C ALA A 552 -3.48 -9.05 49.49
N SER A 553 -4.58 -8.65 48.85
CA SER A 553 -5.87 -8.51 49.53
C SER A 553 -6.98 -9.18 48.73
N ASN A 554 -7.47 -10.30 49.27
CA ASN A 554 -8.66 -10.98 48.80
C ASN A 554 -9.89 -10.14 49.16
N ALA A 555 -10.55 -9.55 48.17
CA ALA A 555 -11.90 -9.03 48.30
C ALA A 555 -12.86 -9.97 47.56
N SER A 556 -13.61 -10.75 48.36
CA SER A 556 -14.68 -11.62 47.91
C SER A 556 -15.95 -10.82 47.66
N GLY A 557 -16.42 -10.83 46.41
CA GLY A 557 -17.73 -10.34 46.02
C GLY A 557 -17.66 -9.48 44.77
N GLN A 558 -17.62 -10.11 43.59
CA GLN A 558 -17.80 -9.40 42.32
C GLN A 558 -18.33 -10.36 41.26
N GLU A 559 -19.12 -9.82 40.33
CA GLU A 559 -19.69 -10.48 39.16
C GLU A 559 -18.69 -11.42 38.47
N ASP A 560 -19.21 -12.48 37.83
CA ASP A 560 -18.38 -13.46 37.11
C ASP A 560 -17.36 -12.72 36.22
N PRO A 561 -16.04 -12.86 36.48
CA PRO A 561 -15.00 -12.08 35.81
C PRO A 561 -15.01 -12.27 34.29
N ALA A 562 -15.56 -13.37 33.78
CA ALA A 562 -15.77 -13.57 32.35
C ALA A 562 -16.86 -12.66 31.77
N VAL A 563 -17.93 -12.41 32.53
CA VAL A 563 -19.05 -11.53 32.13
C VAL A 563 -18.63 -10.07 32.16
N ALA A 564 -17.90 -9.65 33.19
CA ALA A 564 -17.32 -8.30 33.26
C ALA A 564 -16.30 -8.05 32.14
N ALA A 565 -15.48 -9.05 31.78
CA ALA A 565 -14.55 -8.96 30.66
C ALA A 565 -15.27 -8.84 29.30
N ALA A 566 -16.34 -9.61 29.08
CA ALA A 566 -17.14 -9.51 27.87
C ALA A 566 -17.82 -8.14 27.73
N ALA A 567 -18.33 -7.58 28.83
CA ALA A 567 -18.93 -6.24 28.85
C ALA A 567 -17.90 -5.13 28.56
N ALA A 568 -16.68 -5.25 29.07
CA ALA A 568 -15.58 -4.32 28.79
C ALA A 568 -15.14 -4.38 27.31
N ASP A 569 -15.07 -5.59 26.74
CA ASP A 569 -14.77 -5.78 25.31
C ASP A 569 -15.86 -5.12 24.43
N GLU A 570 -17.15 -5.33 24.74
CA GLU A 570 -18.28 -4.69 24.04
C GLU A 570 -18.26 -3.16 24.16
N ALA A 571 -17.97 -2.62 25.35
CA ALA A 571 -17.85 -1.18 25.56
C ALA A 571 -16.70 -0.56 24.74
N ALA A 572 -15.56 -1.26 24.64
CA ALA A 572 -14.43 -0.84 23.83
C ALA A 572 -14.73 -0.88 22.32
N ILE A 573 -15.44 -1.91 21.84
CA ILE A 573 -15.91 -1.99 20.44
C ILE A 573 -16.82 -0.79 20.13
N ALA A 574 -17.77 -0.49 21.01
CA ALA A 574 -18.68 0.64 20.85
C ALA A 574 -17.93 1.99 20.82
N ALA A 575 -16.95 2.17 21.70
CA ALA A 575 -16.10 3.36 21.73
C ALA A 575 -15.25 3.51 20.45
N SER A 576 -14.65 2.43 19.95
CA SER A 576 -13.90 2.43 18.68
C SER A 576 -14.80 2.76 17.48
N ALA A 577 -16.03 2.22 17.44
CA ALA A 577 -16.99 2.52 16.39
C ALA A 577 -17.45 3.99 16.41
N GLU A 578 -17.61 4.56 17.60
CA GLU A 578 -17.97 5.97 17.78
C GLU A 578 -16.81 6.92 17.40
N ALA A 579 -15.58 6.61 17.80
CA ALA A 579 -14.38 7.36 17.39
C ALA A 579 -14.20 7.36 15.86
N LEU A 580 -14.49 6.24 15.20
CA LEU A 580 -14.46 6.13 13.74
C LEU A 580 -15.55 7.02 13.08
N LYS A 581 -16.76 7.07 13.65
CA LYS A 581 -17.83 7.98 13.18
C LYS A 581 -17.42 9.44 13.32
N ARG A 582 -16.75 9.79 14.42
CA ARG A 582 -16.22 11.14 14.68
C ARG A 582 -14.98 11.49 13.87
N ARG A 583 -14.45 10.52 13.11
CA ARG A 583 -13.19 10.64 12.33
C ARG A 583 -12.01 11.07 13.19
N GLU A 584 -11.99 10.65 14.44
CA GLU A 584 -10.87 10.89 15.34
C GLU A 584 -9.63 10.19 14.79
N ARG A 585 -8.49 10.90 14.80
CA ARG A 585 -7.23 10.32 14.33
C ARG A 585 -6.73 9.34 15.39
N ALA A 586 -6.44 8.11 14.97
CA ALA A 586 -5.78 7.13 15.82
C ALA A 586 -4.52 7.72 16.46
N PRO A 587 -4.28 7.50 17.76
CA PRO A 587 -3.09 8.00 18.44
C PRO A 587 -1.87 7.35 17.82
N THR A 588 -0.83 8.14 17.65
CA THR A 588 0.41 7.71 17.01
C THR A 588 1.40 7.26 18.09
N SER A 589 2.08 6.14 17.85
CA SER A 589 3.13 5.59 18.71
C SER A 589 4.43 5.47 17.93
N SER A 590 5.56 5.34 18.63
CA SER A 590 6.86 5.10 18.03
C SER A 590 7.55 3.90 18.64
N MET A 591 8.36 3.20 17.85
CA MET A 591 9.13 2.04 18.29
C MET A 591 10.38 1.88 17.42
N GLN A 592 11.51 1.51 18.03
CA GLN A 592 12.67 1.05 17.28
C GLN A 592 12.45 -0.39 16.79
N ILE A 593 12.53 -0.59 15.48
CA ILE A 593 12.49 -1.94 14.88
C ILE A 593 13.89 -2.52 14.78
N LYS A 594 13.99 -3.84 14.68
CA LYS A 594 15.27 -4.57 14.68
C LYS A 594 15.90 -4.70 13.30
N LEU A 595 15.23 -4.23 12.25
CA LEU A 595 15.68 -4.34 10.86
C LEU A 595 15.65 -2.97 10.15
N PRO A 596 16.50 -2.75 9.13
CA PRO A 596 16.57 -1.51 8.36
C PRO A 596 15.41 -1.40 7.34
N LEU A 597 14.18 -1.30 7.82
CA LEU A 597 12.99 -1.08 6.99
C LEU A 597 12.79 0.42 6.70
N TYR A 598 12.91 0.82 5.44
CA TYR A 598 12.73 2.20 4.99
C TYR A 598 11.69 2.32 3.88
N LEU A 599 11.12 3.52 3.72
CA LEU A 599 10.23 3.86 2.61
C LEU A 599 11.00 4.61 1.53
N TYR A 600 11.18 3.99 0.37
CA TYR A 600 11.83 4.59 -0.79
C TYR A 600 10.80 5.28 -1.69
N TYR A 601 10.93 6.59 -1.85
CA TYR A 601 10.11 7.43 -2.70
C TYR A 601 10.78 7.55 -4.06
N ILE A 602 10.13 7.03 -5.08
CA ILE A 602 10.63 7.03 -6.45
C ILE A 602 10.00 8.19 -7.20
N LYS A 603 10.82 9.16 -7.59
CA LYS A 603 10.40 10.33 -8.36
C LYS A 603 10.99 10.31 -9.76
N ASN A 604 10.25 10.90 -10.68
CA ASN A 604 10.74 11.22 -12.00
C ASN A 604 10.33 12.66 -12.33
N GLY A 605 11.32 13.56 -12.39
CA GLY A 605 11.05 15.00 -12.31
C GLY A 605 10.27 15.34 -11.03
N GLU A 606 9.19 16.10 -11.16
CA GLU A 606 8.36 16.51 -10.02
C GLU A 606 7.34 15.46 -9.57
N THR A 607 7.19 14.36 -10.31
CA THR A 607 6.14 13.38 -10.06
C THR A 607 6.64 12.22 -9.20
N LEU A 608 5.88 11.89 -8.15
CA LEU A 608 6.07 10.66 -7.37
C LEU A 608 5.41 9.47 -8.07
N LEU A 609 6.21 8.47 -8.43
CA LEU A 609 5.76 7.25 -9.11
C LEU A 609 5.39 6.14 -8.13
N ALA A 610 6.18 5.96 -7.07
CA ALA A 610 5.94 4.90 -6.09
C ALA A 610 6.50 5.25 -4.71
N ARG A 611 5.93 4.57 -3.70
CA ARG A 611 6.46 4.48 -2.33
C ARG A 611 6.73 3.01 -2.08
N LEU A 612 7.99 2.64 -1.86
CA LEU A 612 8.42 1.25 -1.79
C LEU A 612 9.02 0.98 -0.41
N PRO A 613 8.31 0.28 0.49
CA PRO A 613 8.93 -0.33 1.66
C PRO A 613 10.02 -1.31 1.22
N VAL A 614 11.25 -1.14 1.68
CA VAL A 614 12.38 -2.03 1.39
C VAL A 614 13.15 -2.29 2.68
N ILE A 615 13.58 -3.53 2.87
CA ILE A 615 14.47 -3.93 3.96
C ILE A 615 15.84 -4.18 3.35
N THR A 616 16.81 -3.34 3.70
CA THR A 616 18.18 -3.48 3.22
C THR A 616 18.72 -4.86 3.58
N GLY A 617 19.24 -5.58 2.60
CA GLY A 617 19.86 -6.88 2.78
C GLY A 617 18.89 -8.06 2.79
N TYR A 618 17.57 -7.86 2.68
CA TYR A 618 16.63 -8.99 2.63
C TYR A 618 16.69 -9.74 1.29
N ARG A 619 16.87 -9.00 0.20
CA ARG A 619 17.08 -9.55 -1.15
C ARG A 619 18.33 -8.92 -1.75
N GLU A 620 19.09 -9.70 -2.49
CA GLU A 620 20.20 -9.18 -3.27
C GLU A 620 19.73 -8.17 -4.32
N GLN A 621 18.66 -8.51 -5.06
CA GLN A 621 17.99 -7.61 -5.99
C GLN A 621 16.47 -7.66 -5.76
N GLU A 622 15.84 -6.50 -5.68
CA GLU A 622 14.39 -6.34 -5.57
C GLU A 622 13.87 -5.49 -6.74
N LYS A 623 12.90 -6.01 -7.50
CA LYS A 623 12.37 -5.35 -8.70
C LYS A 623 11.01 -4.71 -8.45
N ALA A 624 10.86 -3.42 -8.78
CA ALA A 624 9.60 -2.69 -8.74
C ALA A 624 9.12 -2.32 -10.16
N ASP A 625 7.89 -2.71 -10.49
CA ASP A 625 7.26 -2.35 -11.76
C ASP A 625 6.38 -1.08 -11.60
N LEU A 626 6.82 0.00 -12.23
CA LEU A 626 6.25 1.33 -12.15
C LEU A 626 5.32 1.62 -13.35
N PRO A 627 4.36 2.56 -13.21
CA PRO A 627 3.63 3.10 -14.34
C PRO A 627 4.58 3.73 -15.39
N ASP A 628 4.23 3.63 -16.67
CA ASP A 628 4.98 4.31 -17.73
C ASP A 628 4.73 5.82 -17.66
N ASP A 629 5.77 6.58 -17.30
CA ASP A 629 5.72 8.03 -17.13
C ASP A 629 6.59 8.78 -18.15
N ARG A 630 7.16 8.08 -19.14
CA ARG A 630 8.15 8.65 -20.07
C ARG A 630 7.61 9.84 -20.86
N ARG A 631 6.36 9.75 -21.36
CA ARG A 631 5.74 10.82 -22.16
C ARG A 631 5.53 12.10 -21.35
N ARG A 632 5.09 11.97 -20.09
CA ARG A 632 4.92 13.12 -19.19
C ARG A 632 6.25 13.72 -18.81
N LEU A 633 7.27 12.90 -18.52
CA LEU A 633 8.61 13.40 -18.24
C LEU A 633 9.19 14.19 -19.42
N GLN A 634 9.02 13.69 -20.65
CA GLN A 634 9.46 14.39 -21.86
C GLN A 634 8.73 15.73 -22.03
N ALA A 635 7.42 15.76 -21.79
CA ALA A 635 6.64 17.01 -21.81
C ALA A 635 7.11 17.97 -20.71
N GLU A 636 7.38 17.51 -19.49
CA GLU A 636 7.93 18.32 -18.40
C GLU A 636 9.27 18.95 -18.78
N ALA A 637 10.21 18.15 -19.28
CA ALA A 637 11.53 18.63 -19.67
C ALA A 637 11.42 19.73 -20.74
N PHE A 638 10.55 19.53 -21.72
CA PHE A 638 10.31 20.54 -22.75
C PHE A 638 9.69 21.81 -22.15
N LEU A 639 8.63 21.68 -21.35
CA LEU A 639 7.94 22.83 -20.76
C LEU A 639 8.84 23.63 -19.83
N LYS A 640 9.72 22.97 -19.06
CA LYS A 640 10.75 23.64 -18.25
C LYS A 640 11.74 24.41 -19.13
N GLY A 641 12.17 23.82 -20.25
CA GLY A 641 12.98 24.54 -21.25
C GLY A 641 12.27 25.78 -21.80
N LEU A 642 10.97 25.65 -22.11
CA LEU A 642 10.14 26.75 -22.59
C LEU A 642 9.96 27.86 -21.54
N GLN A 643 9.77 27.50 -20.27
CA GLN A 643 9.70 28.48 -19.17
C GLN A 643 11.00 29.28 -19.05
N GLY A 644 12.15 28.63 -19.25
CA GLY A 644 13.45 29.31 -19.35
C GLY A 644 13.50 30.29 -20.53
N GLU A 645 13.08 29.86 -21.72
CA GLU A 645 13.02 30.74 -22.91
C GLU A 645 12.08 31.95 -22.68
N VAL A 646 10.93 31.73 -22.05
CA VAL A 646 9.96 32.79 -21.72
C VAL A 646 10.59 33.80 -20.77
N LEU A 647 11.31 33.34 -19.73
CA LEU A 647 11.99 34.24 -18.80
C LEU A 647 13.00 35.15 -19.53
N ASP A 648 13.81 34.57 -20.41
CA ASP A 648 14.78 35.33 -21.22
C ASP A 648 14.09 36.34 -22.15
N LEU A 649 12.99 35.94 -22.78
CA LEU A 649 12.21 36.83 -23.65
C LEU A 649 11.60 38.00 -22.87
N VAL A 650 11.07 37.74 -21.68
CA VAL A 650 10.50 38.79 -20.81
C VAL A 650 11.57 39.79 -20.39
N VAL A 651 12.75 39.29 -20.00
CA VAL A 651 13.90 40.13 -19.65
C VAL A 651 14.33 40.98 -20.86
N ARG A 652 14.50 40.38 -22.04
CA ARG A 652 14.91 41.10 -23.25
C ARG A 652 13.89 42.17 -23.65
N ARG A 653 12.58 41.85 -23.57
CA ARG A 653 11.49 42.80 -23.83
C ARG A 653 11.51 43.98 -22.86
N LYS A 654 11.70 43.73 -21.56
CA LYS A 654 11.78 44.81 -20.55
C LYS A 654 13.01 45.69 -20.71
N ILE A 655 14.16 45.12 -21.08
CA ILE A 655 15.37 45.89 -21.38
C ILE A 655 15.15 46.79 -22.60
N LEU A 656 14.58 46.25 -23.69
CA LEU A 656 14.28 47.02 -24.89
C LEU A 656 13.23 48.10 -24.61
N ASP A 657 12.15 47.80 -23.89
CA ASP A 657 11.14 48.77 -23.46
C ASP A 657 11.75 49.96 -22.69
N ALA A 658 12.59 49.67 -21.69
CA ALA A 658 13.27 50.71 -20.92
C ALA A 658 14.23 51.56 -21.77
N ARG A 659 14.98 50.94 -22.70
CA ARG A 659 15.88 51.64 -23.62
C ARG A 659 15.12 52.52 -24.62
N ILE A 660 14.02 52.02 -25.18
CA ILE A 660 13.16 52.77 -26.10
C ILE A 660 12.56 53.97 -25.39
N LYS A 661 11.98 53.79 -24.20
CA LYS A 661 11.44 54.89 -23.37
C LYS A 661 12.51 55.95 -23.10
N LYS A 662 13.71 55.55 -22.68
CA LYS A 662 14.83 56.48 -22.48
C LYS A 662 15.20 57.26 -23.75
N LYS A 663 15.20 56.61 -24.92
CA LYS A 663 15.51 57.29 -26.20
C LYS A 663 14.40 58.23 -26.67
N ILE A 664 13.15 57.90 -26.36
CA ILE A 664 12.01 58.80 -26.55
C ILE A 664 12.18 60.04 -25.65
N ASP A 665 12.52 59.86 -24.38
CA ASP A 665 12.76 60.95 -23.43
C ASP A 665 13.96 61.83 -23.81
N GLU A 666 15.02 61.24 -24.41
CA GLU A 666 16.18 61.94 -24.97
C GLU A 666 15.88 62.64 -26.32
N GLY A 667 14.67 62.51 -26.88
CA GLY A 667 14.28 63.08 -28.17
C GLY A 667 14.90 62.41 -29.41
N LYS A 668 15.61 61.28 -29.23
CA LYS A 668 16.32 60.54 -30.30
C LYS A 668 15.39 59.55 -31.00
N LYS A 669 14.48 60.07 -31.83
CA LYS A 669 13.42 59.27 -32.46
C LYS A 669 13.94 58.17 -33.40
N ASP A 670 14.97 58.44 -34.19
CA ASP A 670 15.51 57.44 -35.14
C ASP A 670 16.14 56.23 -34.43
N GLU A 671 16.89 56.48 -33.35
CA GLU A 671 17.46 55.42 -32.50
C GLU A 671 16.36 54.63 -31.77
N ALA A 672 15.29 55.30 -31.34
CA ALA A 672 14.13 54.66 -30.71
C ALA A 672 13.34 53.79 -31.70
N PHE A 673 13.18 54.22 -32.96
CA PHE A 673 12.59 53.42 -34.03
C PHE A 673 13.42 52.18 -34.35
N ALA A 674 14.75 52.30 -34.40
CA ALA A 674 15.64 51.16 -34.63
C ALA A 674 15.53 50.09 -33.51
N LEU A 675 15.46 50.52 -32.25
CA LEU A 675 15.25 49.63 -31.10
C LEU A 675 13.84 49.01 -31.07
N LEU A 676 12.82 49.75 -31.51
CA LEU A 676 11.46 49.24 -31.66
C LEU A 676 11.38 48.14 -32.74
N ASP A 677 12.11 48.30 -33.83
CA ASP A 677 12.23 47.27 -34.87
C ASP A 677 12.95 46.01 -34.36
N GLU A 678 13.92 46.16 -33.44
CA GLU A 678 14.51 45.01 -32.74
C GLU A 678 13.49 44.32 -31.82
N LEU A 679 12.66 45.09 -31.10
CA LEU A 679 11.60 44.56 -30.23
C LEU A 679 10.53 43.79 -31.03
N LYS A 680 10.16 44.25 -32.23
CA LYS A 680 9.23 43.56 -33.13
C LYS A 680 9.73 42.18 -33.58
N LYS A 681 11.05 41.99 -33.66
CA LYS A 681 11.68 40.71 -34.03
C LYS A 681 11.72 39.71 -32.87
N VAL A 682 11.49 40.15 -31.63
CA VAL A 682 11.45 39.27 -30.46
C VAL A 682 10.15 38.46 -30.48
N LYS A 683 10.28 37.12 -30.39
CA LYS A 683 9.13 36.18 -30.37
C LYS A 683 8.02 36.66 -29.43
N ASN A 684 6.78 36.56 -29.91
CA ASN A 684 5.58 36.91 -29.17
C ASN A 684 4.82 35.65 -28.71
N TYR A 685 3.74 35.85 -27.95
CA TYR A 685 2.91 34.78 -27.44
C TYR A 685 2.40 33.85 -28.56
N GLU A 686 2.04 34.38 -29.72
CA GLU A 686 1.49 33.63 -30.86
C GLU A 686 2.51 32.64 -31.46
N GLY A 687 3.78 33.08 -31.58
CA GLY A 687 4.87 32.21 -32.01
C GLY A 687 5.17 31.06 -31.04
N LEU A 688 5.13 31.31 -29.73
CA LEU A 688 5.36 30.28 -28.71
C LEU A 688 4.13 29.36 -28.51
N SER A 689 2.92 29.89 -28.66
CA SER A 689 1.67 29.11 -28.60
C SER A 689 1.64 28.01 -29.67
N SER A 690 2.11 28.31 -30.88
CA SER A 690 2.23 27.33 -31.95
C SER A 690 3.25 26.23 -31.62
N GLN A 691 4.34 26.55 -30.91
CA GLN A 691 5.28 25.55 -30.42
C GLN A 691 4.63 24.64 -29.38
N ILE A 692 3.94 25.20 -28.38
CA ILE A 692 3.17 24.46 -27.35
C ILE A 692 2.21 23.46 -27.98
N GLN A 693 1.44 23.88 -28.99
CA GLN A 693 0.48 23.00 -29.68
C GLN A 693 1.17 21.83 -30.38
N ASN A 694 2.33 22.06 -30.99
CA ASN A 694 3.11 21.00 -31.62
C ASN A 694 3.66 19.99 -30.60
N ILE A 695 4.03 20.43 -29.40
CA ILE A 695 4.49 19.55 -28.31
C ILE A 695 3.34 18.74 -27.76
N LEU A 696 2.18 19.36 -27.53
CA LEU A 696 0.95 18.67 -27.12
C LEU A 696 0.69 17.52 -28.09
N ARG A 697 0.63 17.81 -29.40
CA ARG A 697 0.37 16.81 -30.44
C ARG A 697 1.37 15.66 -30.42
N ARG A 698 2.65 15.93 -30.13
CA ARG A 698 3.69 14.89 -30.03
C ARG A 698 3.56 14.07 -28.73
N ALA A 699 3.35 14.72 -27.60
CA ALA A 699 3.26 14.07 -26.29
C ALA A 699 1.99 13.23 -26.13
N THR A 700 0.89 13.64 -26.79
CA THR A 700 -0.39 12.92 -26.81
C THR A 700 -0.59 12.06 -28.06
N SER A 701 0.40 11.98 -28.94
CA SER A 701 0.35 11.14 -30.15
C SER A 701 0.08 9.68 -29.80
N THR A 702 -0.85 9.07 -30.53
CA THR A 702 -1.17 7.64 -30.43
C THR A 702 -0.31 6.77 -31.36
N GLU A 703 0.56 7.38 -32.18
CA GLU A 703 1.43 6.65 -33.12
C GLU A 703 2.37 5.66 -32.42
N GLN A 704 2.80 5.96 -31.19
CA GLN A 704 3.64 5.08 -30.36
C GLN A 704 2.81 4.25 -29.35
N GLY A 705 1.50 4.15 -29.54
CA GLY A 705 0.56 3.45 -28.66
C GLY A 705 -0.33 4.38 -27.81
N PRO A 706 -1.37 3.85 -27.16
CA PRO A 706 -2.35 4.63 -26.40
C PRO A 706 -1.72 5.34 -25.20
N VAL A 707 -2.07 6.62 -24.99
CA VAL A 707 -1.68 7.39 -23.79
C VAL A 707 -2.66 7.03 -22.66
N PRO A 708 -2.19 6.63 -21.47
CA PRO A 708 -3.08 6.48 -20.32
C PRO A 708 -3.76 7.81 -19.97
N ALA A 709 -5.08 7.81 -19.76
CA ALA A 709 -5.85 9.03 -19.46
C ALA A 709 -5.28 9.88 -18.30
N PRO A 710 -4.81 9.29 -17.18
CA PRO A 710 -4.20 10.08 -16.10
C PRO A 710 -2.90 10.78 -16.50
N VAL A 711 -2.17 10.25 -17.48
CA VAL A 711 -0.93 10.83 -18.00
C VAL A 711 -1.26 12.01 -18.92
N ALA A 712 -2.25 11.84 -19.80
CA ALA A 712 -2.75 12.92 -20.66
C ALA A 712 -3.26 14.12 -19.84
N GLU A 713 -4.13 13.87 -18.86
CA GLU A 713 -4.70 14.93 -18.01
C GLU A 713 -3.62 15.73 -17.26
N ARG A 714 -2.53 15.08 -16.84
CA ARG A 714 -1.39 15.78 -16.22
C ARG A 714 -0.63 16.64 -17.21
N ILE A 715 -0.38 16.13 -18.42
CA ILE A 715 0.28 16.89 -19.48
C ILE A 715 -0.54 18.13 -19.82
N ASP A 716 -1.85 17.99 -19.96
CA ASP A 716 -2.76 19.10 -20.24
C ASP A 716 -2.69 20.17 -19.14
N LYS A 717 -2.78 19.77 -17.87
CA LYS A 717 -2.64 20.70 -16.73
C LYS A 717 -1.31 21.45 -16.74
N MET A 718 -0.20 20.78 -17.04
CA MET A 718 1.12 21.42 -17.11
C MET A 718 1.21 22.45 -18.24
N ILE A 719 0.58 22.15 -19.37
CA ILE A 719 0.49 23.07 -20.51
C ILE A 719 -0.38 24.27 -20.16
N ASP A 720 -1.52 24.06 -19.52
CA ASP A 720 -2.41 25.15 -19.10
C ASP A 720 -1.71 26.10 -18.13
N VAL A 721 -1.00 25.58 -17.13
CA VAL A 721 -0.18 26.39 -16.21
C VAL A 721 0.88 27.20 -16.98
N THR A 722 1.56 26.57 -17.95
CA THR A 722 2.57 27.25 -18.76
C THR A 722 1.96 28.32 -19.67
N ARG A 723 0.77 28.06 -20.24
CA ARG A 723 0.02 29.00 -21.07
C ARG A 723 -0.39 30.22 -20.27
N VAL A 724 -0.94 30.03 -19.06
CA VAL A 724 -1.31 31.13 -18.15
C VAL A 724 -0.10 31.98 -17.81
N LEU A 725 1.04 31.35 -17.49
CA LEU A 725 2.29 32.06 -17.21
C LEU A 725 2.73 32.91 -18.41
N MET A 726 2.72 32.33 -19.61
CA MET A 726 3.07 33.07 -20.83
C MET A 726 2.09 34.19 -21.14
N GLN A 727 0.79 34.00 -20.93
CA GLN A 727 -0.20 35.06 -21.10
C GLN A 727 0.10 36.23 -20.19
N GLN A 728 0.35 35.97 -18.90
CA GLN A 728 0.66 37.00 -17.92
C GLN A 728 1.90 37.83 -18.29
N TYR A 729 2.95 37.21 -18.82
CA TYR A 729 4.22 37.92 -19.07
C TYR A 729 4.43 38.39 -20.53
N LEU A 730 3.69 37.87 -21.51
CA LEU A 730 3.92 38.15 -22.95
C LEU A 730 2.74 38.81 -23.68
N GLN A 731 1.56 38.96 -23.07
CA GLN A 731 0.37 39.59 -23.72
C GLN A 731 0.38 41.12 -23.72
N THR A 732 1.22 41.80 -22.93
CA THR A 732 1.28 43.27 -22.98
C THR A 732 1.76 43.70 -24.36
N ASP A 733 0.92 44.45 -25.09
CA ASP A 733 1.18 44.90 -26.46
C ASP A 733 2.12 46.11 -26.46
N ILE A 734 3.27 45.94 -25.80
CA ILE A 734 4.31 46.96 -25.56
C ILE A 734 4.74 47.62 -26.87
N VAL A 735 4.76 46.85 -27.97
CA VAL A 735 5.07 47.37 -29.31
C VAL A 735 4.09 48.46 -29.71
N ARG A 736 2.79 48.21 -29.58
CA ARG A 736 1.73 49.16 -29.95
C ARG A 736 1.75 50.39 -29.05
N GLU A 737 1.97 50.21 -27.75
CA GLU A 737 2.10 51.34 -26.80
C GLU A 737 3.30 52.24 -27.14
N LEU A 738 4.44 51.66 -27.49
CA LEU A 738 5.65 52.39 -27.86
C LEU A 738 5.55 53.05 -29.23
N GLU A 739 4.91 52.41 -30.21
CA GLU A 739 4.62 52.98 -31.54
C GLU A 739 3.77 54.25 -31.45
N VAL A 740 2.71 54.20 -30.64
CA VAL A 740 1.83 55.34 -30.39
C VAL A 740 2.60 56.50 -29.74
N LYS A 741 3.44 56.22 -28.74
CA LYS A 741 4.29 57.24 -28.09
C LYS A 741 5.31 57.85 -29.05
N LEU A 742 5.88 57.07 -29.97
CA LEU A 742 6.85 57.54 -30.97
C LEU A 742 6.23 58.46 -32.03
N LEU A 743 4.99 58.17 -32.45
CA LEU A 743 4.24 58.92 -33.45
C LEU A 743 3.57 60.19 -32.89
N GLY A 744 3.72 60.49 -31.59
CA GLY A 744 3.16 61.69 -30.96
C GLY A 744 1.63 61.69 -30.84
N GLY A 745 0.98 60.55 -31.07
CA GLY A 745 -0.46 60.40 -30.91
C GLY A 745 -0.85 60.15 -29.45
N ALA A 746 -1.93 60.77 -29.00
CA ALA A 746 -2.59 60.34 -27.76
C ALA A 746 -3.08 58.89 -27.97
N ALA A 747 -2.74 58.00 -27.05
CA ALA A 747 -3.09 56.58 -27.17
C ALA A 747 -4.60 56.39 -27.27
N PRO A 748 -5.10 55.56 -28.20
CA PRO A 748 -6.50 55.16 -28.18
C PRO A 748 -6.74 54.30 -26.92
N THR A 749 -7.75 54.69 -26.15
CA THR A 749 -8.25 53.99 -24.98
C THR A 749 -8.63 52.56 -25.35
N ALA A 750 -7.86 51.57 -24.89
CA ALA A 750 -8.25 50.17 -24.99
C ALA A 750 -9.41 49.87 -24.01
N ALA A 751 -10.44 49.20 -24.50
CA ALA A 751 -11.52 48.64 -23.69
C ALA A 751 -10.98 47.58 -22.69
N PRO A 752 -11.64 47.33 -21.55
CA PRO A 752 -11.02 46.71 -20.39
C PRO A 752 -10.93 45.18 -20.52
N GLY A 753 -9.71 44.67 -20.69
CA GLY A 753 -9.30 43.34 -20.23
C GLY A 753 -8.83 43.40 -18.77
N PRO A 754 -8.74 42.26 -18.05
CA PRO A 754 -8.72 42.24 -16.59
C PRO A 754 -7.52 42.99 -16.03
N SER A 755 -7.83 44.03 -15.25
CA SER A 755 -6.88 44.93 -14.60
C SER A 755 -5.86 44.14 -13.77
N THR A 756 -4.62 44.09 -14.27
CA THR A 756 -3.44 43.85 -13.43
C THR A 756 -2.78 45.20 -13.23
N ALA A 757 -3.08 45.81 -12.08
CA ALA A 757 -2.49 47.07 -11.66
C ALA A 757 -0.96 46.91 -11.53
N ASN A 758 -0.21 47.65 -12.35
CA ASN A 758 1.19 47.94 -12.06
C ASN A 758 1.26 48.92 -10.88
N PRO A 759 2.16 48.71 -9.91
CA PRO A 759 2.34 49.61 -8.77
C PRO A 759 3.29 50.74 -9.15
N GLU A 760 2.75 51.92 -9.44
CA GLU A 760 3.54 53.16 -9.44
C GLU A 760 3.09 54.08 -8.29
N THR A 761 4.06 54.34 -7.41
CA THR A 761 4.20 55.54 -6.57
C THR A 761 2.95 56.00 -5.82
N GLY A 762 2.65 55.35 -4.71
CA GLY A 762 1.86 55.95 -3.64
C GLY A 762 2.76 56.81 -2.75
N SER A 763 2.65 58.14 -2.89
CA SER A 763 2.98 59.03 -1.78
C SER A 763 2.13 58.64 -0.57
N SER A 764 2.71 58.63 0.61
CA SER A 764 2.00 58.44 1.88
C SER A 764 0.98 59.55 2.10
N SER A 765 -0.25 59.35 1.60
CA SER A 765 -1.41 60.15 1.99
C SER A 765 -1.93 59.66 3.36
N PRO A 766 -2.39 60.56 4.24
CA PRO A 766 -2.97 60.17 5.52
C PRO A 766 -4.21 59.31 5.26
N GLY A 767 -4.24 58.10 5.84
CA GLY A 767 -5.38 57.19 5.69
C GLY A 767 -6.67 57.84 6.19
N THR A 768 -7.77 57.63 5.46
CA THR A 768 -9.09 58.11 5.87
C THR A 768 -9.44 57.49 7.23
N PRO A 769 -9.78 58.30 8.26
CA PRO A 769 -10.22 57.74 9.54
C PRO A 769 -11.53 56.99 9.34
N VAL A 770 -11.55 55.70 9.68
CA VAL A 770 -12.79 54.91 9.69
C VAL A 770 -13.61 55.36 10.90
N VAL A 771 -14.85 55.77 10.66
CA VAL A 771 -15.77 56.26 11.70
C VAL A 771 -16.20 55.09 12.56
N SER A 772 -15.80 55.07 13.84
CA SER A 772 -16.25 54.09 14.81
C SER A 772 -17.74 54.24 15.10
N ASP A 773 -18.49 53.14 15.21
CA ASP A 773 -19.89 53.17 15.62
C ASP A 773 -20.01 52.96 17.15
N PRO A 774 -20.43 53.98 17.92
CA PRO A 774 -20.56 53.86 19.38
C PRO A 774 -21.45 52.70 19.84
N LYS A 775 -22.50 52.35 19.06
CA LYS A 775 -23.43 51.26 19.42
C LYS A 775 -22.82 49.87 19.24
N LEU A 776 -21.97 49.69 18.24
CA LEU A 776 -21.22 48.43 18.05
C LEU A 776 -20.09 48.32 19.08
N ARG A 777 -19.51 49.45 19.49
CA ARG A 777 -18.42 49.50 20.46
C ARG A 777 -18.83 49.02 21.86
N GLU A 778 -20.10 49.23 22.25
CA GLU A 778 -20.67 48.69 23.48
C GLU A 778 -20.85 47.16 23.47
N GLN A 779 -20.84 46.55 22.28
CA GLN A 779 -20.97 45.09 22.09
C GLN A 779 -19.61 44.37 22.06
N LEU A 780 -18.50 45.09 22.31
CA LEU A 780 -17.18 44.51 22.45
C LEU A 780 -16.93 44.05 23.89
N GLY A 781 -16.18 42.96 24.04
CA GLY A 781 -15.79 42.38 25.32
C GLY A 781 -14.68 43.16 26.03
N ASP A 782 -14.08 42.49 27.01
CA ASP A 782 -12.95 43.02 27.77
C ASP A 782 -11.69 43.14 26.91
N VAL A 783 -10.74 43.94 27.38
CA VAL A 783 -9.46 44.13 26.70
C VAL A 783 -8.67 42.82 26.70
N TYR A 784 -8.38 42.29 25.51
CA TYR A 784 -7.52 41.13 25.30
C TYR A 784 -6.09 41.59 24.97
N GLN A 785 -5.13 41.06 25.72
CA GLN A 785 -3.70 41.32 25.51
C GLN A 785 -3.11 40.24 24.60
N PHE A 786 -2.42 40.66 23.54
CA PHE A 786 -1.80 39.77 22.57
C PHE A 786 -0.45 40.32 22.10
N GLN A 787 0.63 39.63 22.44
CA GLN A 787 1.99 39.94 21.96
C GLN A 787 2.43 41.40 22.20
N GLY A 788 1.97 42.02 23.30
CA GLY A 788 2.28 43.42 23.65
C GLY A 788 1.34 44.46 23.04
N HIS A 789 0.27 44.02 22.38
CA HIS A 789 -0.82 44.84 21.87
C HIS A 789 -2.13 44.53 22.59
N SER A 790 -3.06 45.47 22.54
CA SER A 790 -4.38 45.31 23.12
C SER A 790 -5.48 45.44 22.07
N ILE A 791 -6.53 44.63 22.20
CA ILE A 791 -7.71 44.68 21.33
C ILE A 791 -8.94 44.26 22.13
N ARG A 792 -10.13 44.75 21.78
CA ARG A 792 -11.39 44.33 22.38
C ARG A 792 -12.15 43.43 21.40
N PRO A 793 -12.05 42.09 21.51
CA PRO A 793 -12.81 41.18 20.65
C PRO A 793 -14.31 41.33 20.89
N PRO A 794 -15.17 40.91 19.96
CA PRO A 794 -16.63 40.93 20.16
C PRO A 794 -17.05 40.15 21.42
N LYS A 795 -18.05 40.67 22.14
CA LYS A 795 -18.52 40.05 23.38
C LYS A 795 -19.08 38.65 23.11
N GLY A 796 -18.70 37.68 23.93
CA GLY A 796 -19.13 36.28 23.81
C GLY A 796 -18.30 35.41 22.86
N TYR A 797 -17.28 35.96 22.19
CA TYR A 797 -16.37 35.16 21.39
C TYR A 797 -15.32 34.46 22.27
N THR A 798 -15.01 33.21 21.96
CA THR A 798 -14.03 32.42 22.72
C THR A 798 -12.70 32.40 21.99
N ALA A 799 -11.62 32.78 22.68
CA ALA A 799 -10.26 32.76 22.15
C ALA A 799 -9.68 31.35 22.20
N THR A 800 -9.12 30.88 21.09
CA THR A 800 -8.38 29.62 20.98
C THR A 800 -7.01 29.91 20.38
N ILE A 801 -5.97 29.38 21.03
CA ILE A 801 -4.59 29.44 20.53
C ILE A 801 -4.27 28.07 19.92
N PRO A 802 -3.84 28.00 18.64
CA PRO A 802 -3.46 26.73 18.03
C PRO A 802 -2.31 26.05 18.80
N SER A 803 -2.38 24.72 18.97
CA SER A 803 -1.37 23.96 19.71
C SER A 803 -0.01 23.85 19.00
N ASN A 804 0.04 24.13 17.70
CA ASN A 804 1.28 24.10 16.91
C ASN A 804 1.24 25.19 15.81
N PRO A 805 1.45 26.47 16.15
CA PRO A 805 1.51 27.53 15.15
C PRO A 805 2.82 27.42 14.33
N PRO A 806 2.85 27.92 13.08
CA PRO A 806 4.07 27.98 12.29
C PRO A 806 5.19 28.73 13.02
N PRO A 807 6.47 28.39 12.75
CA PRO A 807 7.60 29.04 13.39
C PRO A 807 7.50 30.56 13.34
N MET A 808 7.77 31.22 14.47
CA MET A 808 7.79 32.69 14.62
C MET A 808 6.43 33.37 14.36
N THR A 809 5.34 32.60 14.29
CA THR A 809 3.97 33.11 14.16
C THR A 809 3.18 32.87 15.45
N ASN A 810 2.53 33.91 15.95
CA ASN A 810 1.55 33.81 17.04
C ASN A 810 0.16 34.07 16.48
N VAL A 811 -0.82 33.28 16.91
CA VAL A 811 -2.22 33.39 16.43
C VAL A 811 -3.19 33.29 17.60
N ALA A 812 -4.19 34.16 17.61
CA ALA A 812 -5.38 34.03 18.44
C ALA A 812 -6.62 33.98 17.54
N ILE A 813 -7.40 32.91 17.65
CA ILE A 813 -8.64 32.70 16.89
C ILE A 813 -9.82 32.90 17.83
N PHE A 814 -10.67 33.86 17.52
CA PHE A 814 -11.89 34.14 18.26
C PHE A 814 -13.09 33.67 17.44
N ALA A 815 -13.83 32.71 17.95
CA ALA A 815 -15.05 32.22 17.32
C ALA A 815 -16.28 32.68 18.10
N ALA A 816 -17.32 33.09 17.37
CA ALA A 816 -18.64 33.32 17.95
C ALA A 816 -19.22 31.99 18.49
N PRO A 817 -20.21 32.04 19.40
CA PRO A 817 -21.02 30.86 19.70
C PRO A 817 -21.64 30.28 18.42
N ASN A 818 -21.74 28.95 18.34
CA ASN A 818 -22.36 28.31 17.19
C ASN A 818 -23.83 28.73 17.09
N ARG A 819 -24.24 29.14 15.89
CA ARG A 819 -25.63 29.37 15.51
C ARG A 819 -26.37 28.03 15.39
N PRO A 820 -27.71 28.02 15.37
CA PRO A 820 -28.49 26.79 15.19
C PRO A 820 -28.10 25.98 13.94
N ASP A 821 -27.65 26.66 12.87
CA ASP A 821 -27.18 26.03 11.63
C ASP A 821 -25.73 25.48 11.72
N GLY A 822 -25.12 25.51 12.91
CA GLY A 822 -23.78 25.04 13.18
C GLY A 822 -22.66 25.99 12.72
N THR A 823 -23.00 27.17 12.21
CA THR A 823 -22.02 28.17 11.76
C THR A 823 -21.63 29.16 12.85
N ALA A 824 -20.44 29.75 12.72
CA ALA A 824 -19.98 30.82 13.59
C ALA A 824 -19.12 31.81 12.80
N ALA A 825 -19.23 33.09 13.15
CA ALA A 825 -18.30 34.12 12.68
C ALA A 825 -16.92 33.91 13.31
N SER A 826 -15.86 34.20 12.54
CA SER A 826 -14.48 34.10 13.04
C SER A 826 -13.73 35.42 12.92
N PHE A 827 -13.02 35.77 13.98
CA PHE A 827 -12.10 36.90 14.08
C PHE A 827 -10.72 36.35 14.44
N VAL A 828 -9.70 36.58 13.61
CA VAL A 828 -8.35 36.01 13.77
C VAL A 828 -7.34 37.13 13.86
N LEU A 829 -6.51 37.09 14.89
CA LEU A 829 -5.37 37.97 15.09
C LEU A 829 -4.08 37.16 14.92
N THR A 830 -3.27 37.56 13.95
CA THR A 830 -2.01 36.89 13.61
C THR A 830 -0.86 37.89 13.72
N HIS A 831 0.24 37.45 14.31
CA HIS A 831 1.42 38.26 14.54
C HIS A 831 2.67 37.48 14.16
N ILE A 832 3.38 37.96 13.15
CA ILE A 832 4.54 37.27 12.54
C ILE A 832 5.80 38.04 12.92
N SER A 833 6.71 37.36 13.61
CA SER A 833 7.98 37.91 14.07
C SER A 833 9.11 37.57 13.09
N PRO A 834 10.12 38.45 12.95
CA PRO A 834 11.30 38.14 12.16
C PRO A 834 12.13 37.00 12.80
N PRO A 835 13.03 36.33 12.05
CA PRO A 835 13.95 35.33 12.58
C PRO A 835 14.83 35.82 13.72
N GLU A 836 15.19 34.92 14.65
CA GLU A 836 16.14 35.24 15.73
C GLU A 836 17.47 35.76 15.17
N GLY A 837 17.97 36.86 15.74
CA GLY A 837 19.19 37.53 15.29
C GLY A 837 19.00 38.54 14.16
N VAL A 838 17.79 38.67 13.61
CA VAL A 838 17.47 39.53 12.46
C VAL A 838 16.45 40.60 12.88
N SER A 839 16.91 41.82 13.14
CA SER A 839 16.01 42.97 13.33
C SER A 839 15.74 43.66 11.99
N PRO A 840 14.48 44.05 11.67
CA PRO A 840 14.19 44.92 10.54
C PRO A 840 15.07 46.17 10.63
N PRO A 841 15.64 46.64 9.50
CA PRO A 841 16.42 47.87 9.50
C PRO A 841 15.57 49.01 10.05
N GLN A 842 16.10 49.75 11.03
CA GLN A 842 15.43 50.97 11.51
C GLN A 842 15.20 51.97 10.35
N ASP A 843 15.96 51.81 9.26
CA ASP A 843 16.03 52.71 8.12
C ASP A 843 15.26 52.20 6.88
N MET A 844 14.38 51.21 7.02
CA MET A 844 13.61 50.66 5.88
C MET A 844 12.81 51.78 5.20
N SER A 845 13.00 51.93 3.88
CA SER A 845 12.32 52.98 3.12
C SER A 845 10.81 52.79 3.14
N PRO A 846 10.00 53.87 3.01
CA PRO A 846 8.54 53.75 2.94
C PRO A 846 8.06 52.75 1.89
N LYS A 847 8.76 52.67 0.74
CA LYS A 847 8.45 51.73 -0.34
C LYS A 847 8.72 50.27 0.05
N GLU A 848 9.81 49.98 0.75
CA GLU A 848 10.13 48.61 1.20
C GLU A 848 9.15 48.12 2.28
N LYS A 849 8.73 49.01 3.19
CA LYS A 849 7.66 48.71 4.17
C LYS A 849 6.36 48.37 3.46
N ASP A 850 6.02 49.15 2.44
CA ASP A 850 4.82 48.98 1.63
C ASP A 850 4.80 47.65 0.87
N GLU A 851 5.91 47.31 0.20
CA GLU A 851 6.09 46.04 -0.52
C GLU A 851 6.01 44.82 0.43
N LEU A 852 6.56 44.94 1.63
CA LEU A 852 6.52 43.87 2.63
C LEU A 852 5.09 43.64 3.14
N ILE A 853 4.37 44.71 3.48
CA ILE A 853 2.96 44.64 3.92
C ILE A 853 2.10 44.00 2.81
N GLU A 854 2.29 44.42 1.56
CA GLU A 854 1.52 43.90 0.44
C GLU A 854 1.80 42.43 0.16
N LEU A 855 3.06 42.00 0.25
CA LEU A 855 3.45 40.59 0.09
C LEU A 855 2.76 39.69 1.12
N PHE A 856 2.79 40.07 2.39
CA PHE A 856 2.14 39.27 3.45
C PHE A 856 0.62 39.29 3.30
N SER A 857 0.04 40.42 2.92
CA SER A 857 -1.40 40.55 2.64
C SER A 857 -1.84 39.57 1.55
N GLU A 858 -1.16 39.55 0.40
CA GLU A 858 -1.49 38.66 -0.72
C GLU A 858 -1.24 37.18 -0.40
N LYS A 859 -0.17 36.86 0.33
CA LYS A 859 0.15 35.47 0.70
C LYS A 859 -0.90 34.87 1.64
N LEU A 860 -1.34 35.63 2.64
CA LEU A 860 -2.33 35.16 3.61
C LEU A 860 -3.73 35.07 2.99
N LEU A 861 -4.12 36.06 2.18
CA LEU A 861 -5.36 36.00 1.40
C LEU A 861 -5.35 34.84 0.39
N GLY A 862 -4.20 34.53 -0.22
CA GLY A 862 -4.03 33.36 -1.08
C GLY A 862 -4.36 32.04 -0.38
N GLY A 863 -4.02 31.92 0.91
CA GLY A 863 -4.41 30.77 1.75
C GLY A 863 -5.92 30.62 1.87
N ILE A 864 -6.64 31.72 2.08
CA ILE A 864 -8.12 31.73 2.13
C ILE A 864 -8.70 31.40 0.75
N LYS A 865 -8.22 32.07 -0.31
CA LYS A 865 -8.66 31.89 -1.70
C LYS A 865 -8.59 30.43 -2.16
N ASN A 866 -7.55 29.69 -1.80
CA ASN A 866 -7.38 28.28 -2.19
C ASN A 866 -8.51 27.35 -1.70
N SER A 867 -9.28 27.77 -0.69
CA SER A 867 -10.41 27.02 -0.13
C SER A 867 -11.78 27.63 -0.50
N ARG A 868 -11.82 28.51 -1.52
CA ARG A 868 -13.02 29.19 -2.00
C ARG A 868 -13.15 29.09 -3.52
N THR A 869 -14.38 28.99 -4.02
CA THR A 869 -14.73 29.18 -5.45
C THR A 869 -15.37 30.56 -5.63
N ASN A 870 -15.44 31.07 -6.87
CA ASN A 870 -15.99 32.41 -7.19
C ASN A 870 -15.40 33.55 -6.34
N TRP A 871 -14.06 33.59 -6.27
CA TRP A 871 -13.33 34.56 -5.46
C TRP A 871 -13.33 35.96 -6.08
N GLU A 872 -13.74 36.95 -5.29
CA GLU A 872 -13.64 38.38 -5.59
C GLU A 872 -12.90 39.08 -4.45
N GLN A 873 -12.04 40.05 -4.78
CA GLN A 873 -11.26 40.81 -3.80
C GLN A 873 -11.24 42.28 -4.18
N SER A 874 -11.33 43.18 -3.20
CA SER A 874 -11.24 44.62 -3.42
C SER A 874 -9.83 45.06 -3.77
N ALA A 875 -9.72 46.22 -4.42
CA ALA A 875 -8.47 46.94 -4.47
C ALA A 875 -7.97 47.25 -3.05
N ARG A 876 -6.66 47.45 -2.94
CA ARG A 876 -6.00 47.86 -1.71
C ARG A 876 -6.50 49.24 -1.28
N THR A 877 -6.86 49.38 0.00
CA THR A 877 -7.14 50.66 0.65
C THR A 877 -6.25 50.82 1.88
N ILE A 878 -5.84 52.05 2.21
CA ILE A 878 -5.03 52.33 3.41
C ILE A 878 -5.94 52.97 4.46
N VAL A 879 -5.98 52.36 5.64
CA VAL A 879 -6.76 52.83 6.79
C VAL A 879 -5.82 53.09 7.96
N SER A 880 -6.06 54.18 8.70
CA SER A 880 -5.33 54.46 9.94
C SER A 880 -6.12 53.91 11.14
N ILE A 881 -5.54 52.97 11.89
CA ILE A 881 -6.09 52.42 13.13
C ILE A 881 -5.24 52.96 14.29
N ASN A 882 -5.82 53.82 15.14
CA ASN A 882 -5.13 54.47 16.26
C ASN A 882 -3.76 55.10 15.87
N GLY A 883 -3.68 55.70 14.67
CA GLY A 883 -2.46 56.35 14.17
C GLY A 883 -1.49 55.43 13.41
N THR A 884 -1.77 54.12 13.34
CA THR A 884 -0.94 53.15 12.61
C THR A 884 -1.58 52.80 11.26
N PRO A 885 -0.84 52.87 10.13
CA PRO A 885 -1.38 52.53 8.82
C PRO A 885 -1.52 51.02 8.62
N PHE A 886 -2.70 50.59 8.19
CA PHE A 886 -3.01 49.22 7.78
C PHE A 886 -3.51 49.21 6.33
N THR A 887 -3.07 48.22 5.56
CA THR A 887 -3.70 47.84 4.31
C THR A 887 -4.98 47.09 4.61
N ARG A 888 -6.12 47.58 4.11
CA ARG A 888 -7.44 46.95 4.19
C ARG A 888 -7.85 46.41 2.83
N LYS A 889 -8.26 45.14 2.80
CA LYS A 889 -8.87 44.46 1.64
C LYS A 889 -10.12 43.70 2.07
N THR A 890 -11.17 43.77 1.27
CA THR A 890 -12.36 42.93 1.43
C THR A 890 -12.38 41.84 0.38
N TRP A 891 -13.05 40.73 0.66
CA TRP A 891 -13.18 39.63 -0.29
C TRP A 891 -14.53 38.93 -0.15
N LYS A 892 -14.96 38.28 -1.24
CA LYS A 892 -16.12 37.39 -1.30
C LYS A 892 -15.72 36.07 -1.94
N GLY A 893 -16.36 34.98 -1.56
CA GLY A 893 -16.16 33.67 -2.16
C GLY A 893 -17.11 32.61 -1.62
N ILE A 894 -17.19 31.46 -2.29
CA ILE A 894 -18.04 30.34 -1.91
C ILE A 894 -17.18 29.27 -1.23
N MET A 895 -17.53 28.88 0.00
CA MET A 895 -16.86 27.83 0.75
C MET A 895 -17.06 26.47 0.06
N THR A 896 -16.00 25.89 -0.49
CA THR A 896 -16.08 24.70 -1.37
C THR A 896 -16.70 23.47 -0.68
N GLN A 897 -16.54 23.34 0.64
CA GLN A 897 -17.03 22.19 1.40
C GLN A 897 -18.55 22.20 1.62
N VAL A 898 -19.17 23.39 1.69
CA VAL A 898 -20.60 23.54 2.01
C VAL A 898 -21.38 24.35 0.98
N ASN A 899 -20.71 24.80 -0.08
CA ASN A 899 -21.28 25.57 -1.18
C ASN A 899 -22.08 26.80 -0.72
N ARG A 900 -21.63 27.48 0.35
CA ARG A 900 -22.26 28.69 0.90
C ARG A 900 -21.38 29.92 0.66
N PRO A 901 -21.99 31.07 0.30
CA PRO A 901 -21.26 32.31 0.07
C PRO A 901 -20.80 32.97 1.39
N MET A 902 -19.57 33.47 1.39
CA MET A 902 -18.90 34.12 2.51
C MET A 902 -18.22 35.39 2.07
N GLU A 903 -18.06 36.32 3.00
CA GLU A 903 -17.30 37.53 2.81
C GLU A 903 -16.42 37.80 4.04
N GLY A 904 -15.36 38.56 3.81
CA GLY A 904 -14.40 38.86 4.87
C GLY A 904 -13.61 40.14 4.63
N ILE A 905 -12.96 40.60 5.69
CA ILE A 905 -12.12 41.79 5.72
C ILE A 905 -10.76 41.39 6.28
N HIS A 906 -9.71 41.87 5.63
CA HIS A 906 -8.34 41.56 5.97
C HIS A 906 -7.54 42.86 6.13
N TYR A 907 -6.99 43.06 7.32
CA TYR A 907 -6.09 44.15 7.66
C TYR A 907 -4.67 43.61 7.77
N THR A 908 -3.70 44.27 7.16
CA THR A 908 -2.28 43.93 7.26
C THR A 908 -1.47 45.19 7.50
N GLY A 909 -0.67 45.22 8.55
CA GLY A 909 0.15 46.38 8.91
C GLY A 909 1.50 45.95 9.48
N LEU A 910 2.48 46.86 9.39
CA LEU A 910 3.78 46.71 10.04
C LEU A 910 3.75 47.54 11.33
N VAL A 911 3.68 46.88 12.48
CA VAL A 911 3.65 47.53 13.79
C VAL A 911 4.98 47.28 14.47
N LYS A 912 5.73 48.35 14.76
CA LYS A 912 7.15 48.27 15.17
C LYS A 912 7.97 47.48 14.13
N ASP A 913 8.39 46.27 14.48
CA ASP A 913 9.24 45.38 13.70
C ASP A 913 8.49 44.12 13.21
N ARG A 914 7.15 44.10 13.28
CA ARG A 914 6.37 42.86 13.13
C ARG A 914 5.16 43.04 12.22
N ILE A 915 4.84 41.99 11.47
CA ILE A 915 3.65 41.97 10.63
C ILE A 915 2.45 41.55 11.48
N VAL A 916 1.48 42.45 11.59
CA VAL A 916 0.20 42.21 12.27
C VAL A 916 -0.89 42.08 11.23
N VAL A 917 -1.69 41.04 11.40
CA VAL A 917 -2.80 40.71 10.51
C VAL A 917 -4.06 40.49 11.33
N ILE A 918 -5.13 41.21 10.95
CA ILE A 918 -6.46 41.05 11.55
C ILE A 918 -7.40 40.59 10.44
N SER A 919 -7.99 39.41 10.59
CA SER A 919 -8.88 38.81 9.60
C SER A 919 -10.25 38.56 10.21
N ILE A 920 -11.30 39.10 9.59
CA ILE A 920 -12.71 38.89 9.96
C ILE A 920 -13.39 38.18 8.80
N GLN A 921 -14.23 37.18 9.08
CA GLN A 921 -15.03 36.53 8.04
C GLN A 921 -16.31 35.91 8.61
N ASP A 922 -17.34 35.86 7.78
CA ASP A 922 -18.60 35.16 8.06
C ASP A 922 -19.34 34.85 6.74
N PHE A 923 -20.47 34.14 6.82
CA PHE A 923 -21.38 33.94 5.69
C PHE A 923 -22.12 35.23 5.31
N ASN A 924 -22.38 35.43 4.02
CA ASN A 924 -22.96 36.69 3.48
C ASN A 924 -24.29 37.10 4.12
N GLU A 925 -25.05 36.12 4.60
CA GLU A 925 -26.36 36.31 5.25
C GLU A 925 -26.24 37.03 6.62
N ASN A 926 -25.02 37.15 7.18
CA ASN A 926 -24.77 37.64 8.54
C ASN A 926 -23.84 38.88 8.57
N GLN A 927 -24.23 39.96 7.90
CA GLN A 927 -23.39 41.17 7.80
C GLN A 927 -23.08 41.85 9.15
N ASP A 928 -23.92 41.67 10.17
CA ASP A 928 -23.75 42.31 11.48
C ASP A 928 -22.50 41.82 12.21
N ALA A 929 -22.13 40.54 12.04
CA ALA A 929 -20.90 40.00 12.65
C ALA A 929 -19.63 40.57 12.01
N ILE A 930 -19.69 40.89 10.71
CA ILE A 930 -18.57 41.51 9.99
C ILE A 930 -18.39 42.96 10.44
N ARG A 931 -19.48 43.71 10.60
CA ARG A 931 -19.45 45.08 11.15
C ARG A 931 -18.93 45.11 12.59
N LEU A 932 -19.35 44.16 13.42
CA LEU A 932 -18.87 44.04 14.80
C LEU A 932 -17.38 43.64 14.86
N GLY A 933 -16.94 42.74 13.98
CA GLY A 933 -15.52 42.38 13.85
C GLY A 933 -14.66 43.54 13.34
N GLU A 934 -15.19 44.39 12.47
CA GLU A 934 -14.53 45.60 11.99
C GLU A 934 -14.38 46.64 13.12
N GLU A 935 -15.41 46.87 13.93
CA GLU A 935 -15.31 47.74 15.13
C GLU A 935 -14.30 47.19 16.15
N SER A 936 -14.23 45.87 16.33
CA SER A 936 -13.18 45.20 17.12
C SER A 936 -11.78 45.53 16.58
N ALA A 937 -11.55 45.45 15.27
CA ALA A 937 -10.27 45.79 14.65
C ALA A 937 -9.84 47.25 14.91
N LEU A 938 -10.80 48.19 14.94
CA LEU A 938 -10.52 49.60 15.25
C LEU A 938 -10.07 49.84 16.71
N THR A 939 -10.26 48.87 17.60
CA THR A 939 -9.77 48.95 18.99
C THR A 939 -8.31 48.51 19.17
N PHE A 940 -7.67 48.00 18.12
CA PHE A 940 -6.28 47.54 18.17
C PHE A 940 -5.32 48.69 18.54
N LYS A 941 -4.55 48.53 19.61
CA LYS A 941 -3.59 49.51 20.13
C LYS A 941 -2.25 48.87 20.46
#